data_AF-A0A944QXR1-F1
#
_entry.id   AF-A0A944QXR1-F1
#
_cell.length_a   1.000
_cell.length_b   1.000
_cell.length_c   1.000
_cell.angle_alpha   90.00
_cell.angle_beta   90.00
_cell.angle_gamma   90.00
#
_symmetry.space_group_name_H-M   'P 1'
#
loop_
_entity.id
_entity.type
_entity.pdbx_description
1 polymer ?
#
loop_
_entity_poly.entity_id
_entity_poly.type
_entity_poly.pdbx_seq_one_letter_code
_entity_poly.pdbx_strand_id
1 'polypeptide(L)'
;MFLVIALLGLAYLFVGNAAVQRVDLLLFDYFLNLQENRISDEIAVIAIDDASLRKLGQWPWSRRLHGQLLDRLTERGARAVAFDILFAESETTDPDADEQFAQAIARNGRTILVVAPSNPGPAAPITEVLPLAILAEPAAGVGHVDFEIDRDGLCRSFYLYAGISDAHWPALALALLQVADAAPSLELEDFLQDQQLDRLGWLRQGRFLIPFDPSPDAVNVLPAHILLSDDEAASAVKDKYVLVGSTATGLGDFMSTPVSLVHQRMPGVELNAHVLSGLLQGTLIREMNPSSYLLLTILLTAVAALLMFNVNFPTTLLIFLGAVVGIPAMAGVVMFLEQLWFAPTATIASLAVGFPLWGIFSHLNARRINRSLNDLMRHQALHNAATDLPNQYALEERLQRLAVGADRQHPGMAALIIIHIQWSGSAGGMVDRAARENLQRAIAQRLRGRIRSDDLIAQLNNDDFGILVESLSDADSAQQIASDLLIALQEPLEFEATQLFLTPRVGLSLWPSDSTNGDALLRDANIAMFSARIRQSNTICSYSMQVAKEVEQRSRLEQALISAIKRDEFEVYYQPQIVLGSGRIIGVEALLRWHNPELGLVFPSTFIPLAEHTGLIREIGSWVLRTACHQVQQWNEQGLGPLRLAVNLSPLEFVDKNLYAEVCDTLEQSRLDPARLELEITESALMQNLDEAKAVMRALKELGVSLAIDDFGTGYSSLSNLQHFPLDRIKIDQSFTREIHTNENVREITLTIINMAKRLKLEVIAEGVESESQVAFLDQCGCDELQGYYFSHPLPATDLDSLLHNPDAFPAELLPKQPVGSVR
;
A
#
# COMPACT_ATOMS: atom_id res chain seq x y z
N MET A 1 -19.60 -6.63 -8.44
CA MET A 1 -20.28 -7.31 -9.57
C MET A 1 -21.14 -8.49 -9.09
N PHE A 2 -20.58 -9.54 -8.50
CA PHE A 2 -21.38 -10.71 -8.03
C PHE A 2 -22.54 -10.34 -7.07
N LEU A 3 -22.27 -9.49 -6.08
CA LEU A 3 -23.31 -9.01 -5.14
C LEU A 3 -24.46 -8.28 -5.85
N VAL A 4 -24.17 -7.46 -6.87
CA VAL A 4 -25.18 -6.72 -7.63
C VAL A 4 -26.07 -7.71 -8.38
N ILE A 5 -25.48 -8.70 -9.06
CA ILE A 5 -26.24 -9.74 -9.79
C ILE A 5 -27.13 -10.54 -8.83
N ALA A 6 -26.61 -10.91 -7.65
CA ALA A 6 -27.39 -11.61 -6.63
C ALA A 6 -28.57 -10.77 -6.10
N LEU A 7 -28.35 -9.47 -5.90
CA LEU A 7 -29.40 -8.53 -5.49
C LEU A 7 -30.49 -8.38 -6.55
N LEU A 8 -30.12 -8.30 -7.83
CA LEU A 8 -31.10 -8.26 -8.92
C LEU A 8 -31.89 -9.57 -9.02
N GLY A 9 -31.25 -10.72 -8.79
CA GLY A 9 -31.93 -12.00 -8.70
C GLY A 9 -32.93 -12.07 -7.53
N LEU A 10 -32.56 -11.54 -6.36
CA LEU A 10 -33.46 -11.42 -5.21
C LEU A 10 -34.64 -10.49 -5.50
N ALA A 11 -34.40 -9.35 -6.15
CA ALA A 11 -35.45 -8.42 -6.56
C ALA A 11 -36.48 -9.10 -7.46
N TYR A 12 -36.01 -9.87 -8.45
CA TYR A 12 -36.88 -10.69 -9.30
C TYR A 12 -37.68 -11.75 -8.50
N LEU A 13 -37.04 -12.42 -7.53
CA LEU A 13 -37.70 -13.44 -6.71
C LEU A 13 -38.72 -12.86 -5.72
N PHE A 14 -38.51 -11.64 -5.24
CA PHE A 14 -39.45 -10.98 -4.33
C PHE A 14 -40.65 -10.38 -5.05
N VAL A 15 -40.52 -10.01 -6.32
CA VAL A 15 -41.66 -9.65 -7.17
C VAL A 15 -42.61 -10.85 -7.28
N GLY A 16 -43.84 -10.67 -6.82
CA GLY A 16 -44.87 -11.74 -6.78
C GLY A 16 -44.86 -12.61 -5.52
N ASN A 17 -43.96 -12.35 -4.55
CA ASN A 17 -43.96 -13.07 -3.28
C ASN A 17 -45.14 -12.63 -2.39
N ALA A 18 -45.88 -13.61 -1.84
CA ALA A 18 -47.07 -13.35 -1.05
C ALA A 18 -46.83 -12.55 0.24
N ALA A 19 -45.69 -12.75 0.90
CA ALA A 19 -45.37 -12.01 2.13
C ALA A 19 -44.98 -10.56 1.83
N VAL A 20 -44.25 -10.34 0.74
CA VAL A 20 -43.87 -9.00 0.24
C VAL A 20 -45.12 -8.21 -0.12
N GLN A 21 -46.04 -8.81 -0.88
CA GLN A 21 -47.31 -8.19 -1.26
C GLN A 21 -48.14 -7.74 -0.05
N ARG A 22 -48.16 -8.51 1.06
CA ARG A 22 -48.89 -8.09 2.27
C ARG A 22 -48.34 -6.81 2.89
N VAL A 23 -47.01 -6.63 2.86
CA VAL A 23 -46.39 -5.40 3.37
C VAL A 23 -46.69 -4.23 2.43
N ASP A 24 -46.71 -4.47 1.11
CA ASP A 24 -47.12 -3.45 0.15
C ASP A 24 -48.57 -2.99 0.38
N LEU A 25 -49.50 -3.91 0.68
CA LEU A 25 -50.88 -3.56 1.03
C LEU A 25 -50.96 -2.70 2.30
N LEU A 26 -50.17 -3.00 3.32
CA LEU A 26 -50.11 -2.18 4.54
C LEU A 26 -49.52 -0.78 4.28
N LEU A 27 -48.50 -0.69 3.41
CA LEU A 27 -47.94 0.60 3.01
C LEU A 27 -48.94 1.40 2.18
N PHE A 28 -49.66 0.74 1.28
CA PHE A 28 -50.75 1.37 0.52
C PHE A 28 -51.80 1.95 1.47
N ASP A 29 -52.30 1.17 2.44
CA ASP A 29 -53.29 1.64 3.41
C ASP A 29 -52.76 2.82 4.25
N TYR A 30 -51.47 2.81 4.60
CA TYR A 30 -50.83 3.92 5.30
C TYR A 30 -50.85 5.21 4.46
N PHE A 31 -50.45 5.14 3.18
CA PHE A 31 -50.44 6.31 2.31
C PHE A 31 -51.85 6.76 1.91
N LEU A 32 -52.78 5.82 1.74
CA LEU A 32 -54.18 6.11 1.46
C LEU A 32 -54.80 6.93 2.59
N ASN A 33 -54.55 6.56 3.85
CA ASN A 33 -55.06 7.31 5.01
C ASN A 33 -54.43 8.70 5.17
N LEU A 34 -53.30 8.97 4.52
CA LEU A 34 -52.70 10.31 4.47
C LEU A 34 -53.33 11.19 3.38
N GLN A 35 -54.03 10.61 2.40
CA GLN A 35 -54.79 11.36 1.42
C GLN A 35 -56.15 11.78 2.01
N GLU A 36 -56.43 13.09 1.98
CA GLU A 36 -57.77 13.61 2.29
C GLU A 36 -58.70 13.39 1.08
N ASN A 37 -59.10 12.15 0.84
CA ASN A 37 -60.11 11.82 -0.17
C ASN A 37 -61.49 12.17 0.38
N ARG A 38 -62.27 12.99 -0.35
CA ARG A 38 -63.65 13.34 0.01
C ARG A 38 -64.62 12.87 -1.06
N ILE A 39 -65.70 12.23 -0.64
CA ILE A 39 -66.77 11.83 -1.56
C ILE A 39 -67.41 13.07 -2.20
N SER A 40 -67.70 13.00 -3.50
CA SER A 40 -68.36 14.05 -4.24
C SER A 40 -69.77 14.33 -3.72
N ASP A 41 -70.08 15.60 -3.50
CA ASP A 41 -71.43 16.06 -3.10
C ASP A 41 -72.50 15.75 -4.17
N GLU A 42 -72.08 15.41 -5.39
CA GLU A 42 -72.94 15.00 -6.51
C GLU A 42 -73.52 13.60 -6.35
N ILE A 43 -73.14 12.85 -5.31
CA ILE A 43 -73.58 11.48 -5.07
C ILE A 43 -74.53 11.45 -3.87
N ALA A 44 -75.59 10.63 -3.97
CA ALA A 44 -76.45 10.28 -2.85
C ALA A 44 -76.74 8.78 -2.84
N VAL A 45 -76.76 8.18 -1.65
CA VAL A 45 -77.15 6.79 -1.45
C VAL A 45 -78.54 6.75 -0.82
N ILE A 46 -79.46 6.01 -1.42
CA ILE A 46 -80.75 5.68 -0.83
C ILE A 46 -80.63 4.34 -0.12
N ALA A 47 -80.62 4.39 1.21
CA ALA A 47 -80.41 3.24 2.06
C ALA A 47 -81.70 2.46 2.32
N ILE A 48 -81.68 1.17 2.02
CA ILE A 48 -82.60 0.18 2.58
C ILE A 48 -82.02 -0.25 3.93
N ASP A 49 -82.26 0.58 4.94
CA ASP A 49 -81.77 0.43 6.31
C ASP A 49 -82.81 -0.23 7.24
N ASP A 50 -82.39 -0.59 8.46
CA ASP A 50 -83.25 -1.22 9.46
C ASP A 50 -84.45 -0.35 9.87
N ALA A 51 -84.36 0.97 9.74
CA ALA A 51 -85.48 1.88 9.98
C ALA A 51 -86.50 1.84 8.83
N SER A 52 -86.04 1.79 7.58
CA SER A 52 -86.89 1.67 6.39
C SER A 52 -87.59 0.33 6.34
N LEU A 53 -86.92 -0.78 6.68
CA LEU A 53 -87.56 -2.10 6.76
C LEU A 53 -88.69 -2.13 7.80
N ARG A 54 -88.50 -1.48 8.95
CA ARG A 54 -89.56 -1.38 9.98
C ARG A 54 -90.77 -0.55 9.54
N LYS A 55 -90.57 0.47 8.70
CA LYS A 55 -91.62 1.42 8.29
C LYS A 55 -92.33 1.03 6.99
N LEU A 56 -91.58 0.49 6.01
CA LEU A 56 -92.08 0.18 4.67
C LEU A 56 -92.42 -1.30 4.47
N GLY A 57 -91.94 -2.20 5.34
CA GLY A 57 -92.21 -3.63 5.26
C GLY A 57 -90.95 -4.50 5.26
N GLN A 58 -91.14 -5.80 5.47
CA GLN A 58 -90.04 -6.78 5.47
C GLN A 58 -89.45 -6.98 4.08
N TRP A 59 -88.15 -7.29 4.03
CA TRP A 59 -87.46 -7.66 2.79
C TRP A 59 -87.80 -9.10 2.37
N PRO A 60 -87.85 -9.45 1.07
CA PRO A 60 -87.74 -8.57 -0.10
C PRO A 60 -88.95 -7.65 -0.26
N TRP A 61 -88.69 -6.39 -0.63
CA TRP A 61 -89.75 -5.43 -0.94
C TRP A 61 -90.42 -5.74 -2.30
N SER A 62 -91.73 -5.51 -2.37
CA SER A 62 -92.48 -5.61 -3.63
C SER A 62 -91.88 -4.69 -4.71
N ARG A 63 -91.92 -5.12 -5.97
CA ARG A 63 -91.47 -4.28 -7.10
C ARG A 63 -92.28 -2.99 -7.24
N ARG A 64 -93.54 -2.96 -6.77
CA ARG A 64 -94.33 -1.73 -6.68
C ARG A 64 -93.65 -0.66 -5.82
N LEU A 65 -93.04 -1.05 -4.70
CA LEU A 65 -92.34 -0.11 -3.81
C LEU A 65 -91.04 0.41 -4.46
N HIS A 66 -90.31 -0.44 -5.18
CA HIS A 66 -89.14 -0.03 -5.95
C HIS A 66 -89.52 0.97 -7.07
N GLY A 67 -90.64 0.72 -7.75
CA GLY A 67 -91.22 1.66 -8.72
C GLY A 67 -91.60 3.00 -8.10
N GLN A 68 -92.24 3.01 -6.92
CA GLN A 68 -92.56 4.24 -6.18
C GLN A 68 -91.31 5.03 -5.79
N LEU A 69 -90.26 4.35 -5.32
CA LEU A 69 -88.98 4.97 -5.02
C LEU A 69 -88.37 5.61 -6.28
N LEU A 70 -88.37 4.89 -7.41
CA LEU A 70 -87.83 5.39 -8.66
C LEU A 70 -88.62 6.57 -9.24
N ASP A 71 -89.94 6.49 -9.24
CA ASP A 71 -90.81 7.60 -9.65
C ASP A 71 -90.52 8.83 -8.80
N ARG A 72 -90.34 8.66 -7.48
CA ARG A 72 -90.00 9.75 -6.58
C ARG A 72 -88.65 10.39 -6.87
N LEU A 73 -87.63 9.59 -7.14
CA LEU A 73 -86.31 10.09 -7.56
C LEU A 73 -86.38 10.83 -8.90
N THR A 74 -87.23 10.34 -9.82
CA THR A 74 -87.47 10.96 -11.12
C THR A 74 -88.16 12.32 -10.97
N GLU A 75 -89.22 12.41 -10.15
CA GLU A 75 -89.92 13.67 -9.83
C GLU A 75 -88.98 14.73 -9.23
N ARG A 76 -88.00 14.31 -8.43
CA ARG A 76 -87.05 15.20 -7.76
C ARG A 76 -85.82 15.54 -8.60
N GLY A 77 -85.71 14.99 -9.82
CA GLY A 77 -84.65 15.35 -10.76
C GLY A 77 -83.30 14.71 -10.43
N ALA A 78 -83.27 13.46 -10.00
CA ALA A 78 -82.03 12.68 -9.97
C ALA A 78 -81.42 12.58 -11.38
N ARG A 79 -80.11 12.73 -11.53
CA ARG A 79 -79.43 12.71 -12.84
C ARG A 79 -79.51 11.34 -13.51
N ALA A 80 -79.26 10.30 -12.72
CA ALA A 80 -79.37 8.89 -13.07
C ALA A 80 -79.52 8.07 -11.78
N VAL A 81 -80.12 6.88 -11.87
CA VAL A 81 -80.39 6.01 -10.71
C VAL A 81 -79.83 4.62 -10.97
N ALA A 82 -79.05 4.08 -10.03
CA ALA A 82 -78.59 2.70 -10.07
C ALA A 82 -79.18 1.92 -8.89
N PHE A 83 -79.71 0.73 -9.15
CA PHE A 83 -80.16 -0.19 -8.11
C PHE A 83 -79.10 -1.27 -7.85
N ASP A 84 -78.42 -1.20 -6.72
CA ASP A 84 -77.54 -2.25 -6.18
C ASP A 84 -78.35 -3.38 -5.53
N ILE A 85 -79.25 -3.98 -6.33
CA ILE A 85 -80.21 -5.02 -5.93
C ILE A 85 -80.41 -5.96 -7.12
N LEU A 86 -80.19 -7.26 -6.92
CA LEU A 86 -80.40 -8.27 -7.96
C LEU A 86 -81.88 -8.57 -8.17
N PHE A 87 -82.41 -8.17 -9.33
CA PHE A 87 -83.80 -8.39 -9.74
C PHE A 87 -83.94 -9.62 -10.66
N ALA A 88 -83.40 -10.77 -10.27
CA ALA A 88 -83.32 -11.96 -11.14
C ALA A 88 -84.56 -12.89 -11.10
N GLU A 89 -85.39 -12.76 -10.07
CA GLU A 89 -86.58 -13.60 -9.86
C GLU A 89 -87.85 -12.76 -9.92
N SER A 90 -88.89 -13.30 -10.58
CA SER A 90 -90.21 -12.67 -10.73
C SER A 90 -90.91 -12.50 -9.40
N GLU A 91 -91.66 -11.41 -9.27
CA GLU A 91 -92.51 -11.18 -8.11
C GLU A 91 -93.65 -12.21 -8.07
N THR A 92 -93.81 -12.88 -6.93
CA THR A 92 -94.81 -13.96 -6.77
C THR A 92 -96.05 -13.49 -6.00
N THR A 93 -95.95 -12.39 -5.27
CA THR A 93 -97.01 -11.90 -4.39
C THR A 93 -97.95 -10.89 -5.06
N ASP A 94 -97.50 -10.20 -6.11
CA ASP A 94 -98.23 -9.16 -6.83
C ASP A 94 -97.95 -9.26 -8.34
N PRO A 95 -98.87 -9.83 -9.13
CA PRO A 95 -98.63 -10.15 -10.54
C PRO A 95 -98.31 -8.95 -11.43
N ASP A 96 -98.80 -7.75 -11.07
CA ASP A 96 -98.63 -6.53 -11.86
C ASP A 96 -97.39 -5.73 -11.42
N ALA A 97 -96.69 -6.14 -10.35
CA ALA A 97 -95.64 -5.34 -9.74
C ALA A 97 -94.38 -5.24 -10.61
N ASP A 98 -93.99 -6.33 -11.29
CA ASP A 98 -92.85 -6.32 -12.22
C ASP A 98 -93.13 -5.37 -13.41
N GLU A 99 -94.35 -5.38 -13.95
CA GLU A 99 -94.76 -4.50 -15.04
C GLU A 99 -94.83 -3.03 -14.60
N GLN A 100 -95.35 -2.75 -13.40
CA GLN A 100 -95.37 -1.39 -12.85
C GLN A 100 -93.96 -0.84 -12.62
N PHE A 101 -93.03 -1.68 -12.15
CA PHE A 101 -91.64 -1.28 -11.99
C PHE A 101 -90.94 -1.07 -13.34
N ALA A 102 -91.17 -1.95 -14.32
CA ALA A 102 -90.69 -1.77 -15.70
C ALA A 102 -91.17 -0.43 -16.29
N GLN A 103 -92.42 -0.04 -16.05
CA GLN A 103 -92.95 1.25 -16.48
C GLN A 103 -92.28 2.44 -15.76
N ALA A 104 -91.96 2.31 -14.47
CA ALA A 104 -91.21 3.34 -13.74
C ALA A 104 -89.78 3.49 -14.28
N ILE A 105 -89.12 2.36 -14.59
CA ILE A 105 -87.80 2.33 -15.24
C ILE A 105 -87.86 3.05 -16.59
N ALA A 106 -88.85 2.73 -17.43
CA ALA A 106 -89.05 3.38 -18.72
C ALA A 106 -89.34 4.88 -18.60
N ARG A 107 -90.10 5.32 -17.57
CA ARG A 107 -90.36 6.75 -17.31
C ARG A 107 -89.11 7.51 -16.89
N ASN A 108 -88.26 6.90 -16.07
CA ASN A 108 -87.00 7.51 -15.64
C ASN A 108 -86.01 7.64 -16.82
N GLY A 109 -85.89 6.58 -17.63
CA GLY A 109 -85.05 6.56 -18.83
C GLY A 109 -83.53 6.58 -18.57
N ARG A 110 -83.10 6.63 -17.30
CA ARG A 110 -81.68 6.69 -16.88
C ARG A 110 -81.40 5.76 -15.69
N THR A 111 -82.06 4.60 -15.70
CA THR A 111 -81.93 3.61 -14.63
C THR A 111 -80.94 2.51 -15.03
N ILE A 112 -80.00 2.20 -14.14
CA ILE A 112 -79.09 1.07 -14.24
C ILE A 112 -79.51 -0.02 -13.27
N LEU A 113 -79.52 -1.26 -13.75
CA LEU A 113 -79.71 -2.46 -12.93
C LEU A 113 -78.39 -3.23 -12.79
N VAL A 114 -78.31 -4.16 -11.85
CA VAL A 114 -77.07 -4.91 -11.59
C VAL A 114 -77.06 -6.31 -12.18
N VAL A 115 -75.87 -6.73 -12.58
CA VAL A 115 -75.51 -8.12 -12.86
C VAL A 115 -74.46 -8.57 -11.85
N ALA A 116 -74.52 -9.84 -11.43
CA ALA A 116 -73.51 -10.43 -10.57
C ALA A 116 -73.13 -11.83 -11.06
N PRO A 117 -71.87 -12.26 -10.87
CA PRO A 117 -71.50 -13.65 -11.06
C PRO A 117 -72.12 -14.51 -9.95
N SER A 118 -72.73 -15.63 -10.32
CA SER A 118 -73.12 -16.68 -9.37
C SER A 118 -72.25 -17.91 -9.55
N ASN A 119 -71.75 -18.45 -8.45
CA ASN A 119 -71.02 -19.71 -8.41
C ASN A 119 -71.88 -20.77 -7.68
N PRO A 120 -72.57 -21.66 -8.42
CA PRO A 120 -73.47 -22.64 -7.81
C PRO A 120 -72.73 -23.77 -7.06
N GLY A 121 -71.40 -23.83 -7.11
CA GLY A 121 -70.60 -24.82 -6.39
C GLY A 121 -69.30 -25.20 -7.11
N PRO A 122 -68.42 -25.99 -6.46
CA PRO A 122 -67.03 -26.23 -6.89
C PRO A 122 -66.84 -26.94 -8.25
N ALA A 123 -67.93 -27.40 -8.89
CA ALA A 123 -67.91 -28.09 -10.18
C ALA A 123 -68.85 -27.48 -11.22
N ALA A 124 -69.58 -26.41 -10.90
CA ALA A 124 -70.49 -25.73 -11.83
C ALA A 124 -69.80 -24.50 -12.45
N PRO A 125 -70.02 -24.22 -13.75
CA PRO A 125 -69.53 -22.98 -14.35
C PRO A 125 -70.19 -21.77 -13.69
N ILE A 126 -69.45 -20.66 -13.60
CA ILE A 126 -70.02 -19.38 -13.17
C ILE A 126 -71.11 -18.98 -14.17
N THR A 127 -72.22 -18.45 -13.66
CA THR A 127 -73.33 -17.93 -14.47
C THR A 127 -73.58 -16.46 -14.17
N GLU A 128 -73.96 -15.69 -15.18
CA GLU A 128 -74.44 -14.31 -15.01
C GLU A 128 -75.85 -14.32 -14.44
N VAL A 129 -76.03 -13.70 -13.28
CA VAL A 129 -77.34 -13.43 -12.70
C VAL A 129 -77.81 -12.09 -13.23
N LEU A 130 -78.55 -12.13 -14.33
CA LEU A 130 -79.11 -10.94 -14.97
C LEU A 130 -80.43 -10.52 -14.30
N PRO A 131 -80.79 -9.23 -14.38
CA PRO A 131 -82.14 -8.79 -14.05
C PRO A 131 -83.15 -9.44 -15.00
N LEU A 132 -84.39 -9.62 -14.53
CA LEU A 132 -85.50 -10.12 -15.34
C LEU A 132 -85.61 -9.33 -16.65
N ALA A 133 -85.84 -10.02 -17.76
CA ALA A 133 -85.91 -9.40 -19.09
C ALA A 133 -86.90 -8.22 -19.15
N ILE A 134 -88.08 -8.34 -18.50
CA ILE A 134 -89.09 -7.28 -18.43
C ILE A 134 -88.59 -5.98 -17.75
N LEU A 135 -87.60 -6.09 -16.85
CA LEU A 135 -86.98 -4.96 -16.18
C LEU A 135 -85.71 -4.49 -16.90
N ALA A 136 -84.96 -5.42 -17.49
CA ALA A 136 -83.71 -5.16 -18.20
C ALA A 136 -83.93 -4.42 -19.53
N GLU A 137 -84.96 -4.79 -20.30
CA GLU A 137 -85.29 -4.16 -21.60
C GLU A 137 -85.56 -2.64 -21.51
N PRO A 138 -86.37 -2.12 -20.56
CA PRO A 138 -86.57 -0.68 -20.41
C PRO A 138 -85.44 0.04 -19.66
N ALA A 139 -84.51 -0.68 -19.03
CA ALA A 139 -83.38 -0.07 -18.32
C ALA A 139 -82.40 0.57 -19.30
N ALA A 140 -81.74 1.65 -18.87
CA ALA A 140 -80.76 2.34 -19.69
C ALA A 140 -79.43 1.57 -19.80
N GLY A 141 -79.19 0.62 -18.89
CA GLY A 141 -78.04 -0.27 -18.93
C GLY A 141 -78.01 -1.23 -17.75
N VAL A 142 -77.02 -2.12 -17.77
CA VAL A 142 -76.73 -3.06 -16.68
C VAL A 142 -75.24 -2.94 -16.34
N GLY A 143 -74.91 -2.91 -15.05
CA GLY A 143 -73.53 -2.85 -14.56
C GLY A 143 -73.22 -3.93 -13.54
N HIS A 144 -71.97 -4.41 -13.50
CA HIS A 144 -71.56 -5.40 -12.51
C HIS A 144 -71.25 -4.78 -11.15
N VAL A 145 -71.45 -5.57 -10.09
CA VAL A 145 -71.11 -5.22 -8.70
C VAL A 145 -69.99 -6.12 -8.14
N ASP A 146 -69.19 -6.68 -9.04
CA ASP A 146 -68.04 -7.49 -8.70
C ASP A 146 -66.89 -6.65 -8.11
N PHE A 147 -66.50 -6.97 -6.87
CA PHE A 147 -65.39 -6.38 -6.15
C PHE A 147 -64.37 -7.46 -5.78
N GLU A 148 -63.10 -7.09 -5.70
CA GLU A 148 -62.05 -8.04 -5.32
C GLU A 148 -61.68 -7.91 -3.84
N ILE A 149 -61.68 -9.07 -3.18
CA ILE A 149 -61.18 -9.23 -1.81
C ILE A 149 -59.72 -9.67 -1.88
N ASP A 150 -58.83 -8.83 -1.38
CA ASP A 150 -57.41 -9.12 -1.28
C ASP A 150 -57.12 -10.29 -0.32
N ARG A 151 -55.89 -10.78 -0.34
CA ARG A 151 -55.46 -11.94 0.47
C ARG A 151 -55.55 -11.76 1.98
N ASP A 152 -55.67 -10.53 2.46
CA ASP A 152 -55.87 -10.19 3.86
C ASP A 152 -57.35 -10.01 4.23
N GLY A 153 -58.26 -10.21 3.27
CA GLY A 153 -59.70 -10.14 3.48
C GLY A 153 -60.28 -8.74 3.34
N LEU A 154 -59.50 -7.76 2.90
CA LEU A 154 -59.96 -6.39 2.66
C LEU A 154 -60.26 -6.16 1.17
N CYS A 155 -61.28 -5.36 0.89
CA CYS A 155 -61.64 -4.90 -0.44
C CYS A 155 -60.95 -3.56 -0.71
N ARG A 156 -60.02 -3.54 -1.66
CA ARG A 156 -59.30 -2.31 -2.08
C ARG A 156 -59.49 -1.97 -3.54
N SER A 157 -59.91 -2.92 -4.35
CA SER A 157 -59.93 -2.77 -5.81
C SER A 157 -61.26 -3.21 -6.41
N PHE A 158 -61.54 -2.61 -7.56
CA PHE A 158 -62.63 -3.00 -8.45
C PHE A 158 -62.11 -3.05 -9.89
N TYR A 159 -62.95 -3.52 -10.81
CA TYR A 159 -62.66 -3.59 -12.24
C TYR A 159 -63.61 -2.69 -13.00
N LEU A 160 -63.13 -2.03 -14.06
CA LEU A 160 -63.97 -1.20 -14.93
C LEU A 160 -64.96 -2.04 -15.71
N TYR A 161 -64.56 -3.25 -16.14
CA TYR A 161 -65.40 -4.17 -16.87
C TYR A 161 -65.25 -5.61 -16.36
N ALA A 162 -66.34 -6.37 -16.42
CA ALA A 162 -66.36 -7.79 -16.13
C ALA A 162 -67.42 -8.54 -16.96
N GLY A 163 -67.32 -9.86 -17.07
CA GLY A 163 -68.33 -10.67 -17.76
C GLY A 163 -67.87 -12.08 -18.10
N ILE A 164 -68.81 -12.92 -18.56
CA ILE A 164 -68.51 -14.26 -19.06
C ILE A 164 -68.10 -14.18 -20.54
N SER A 165 -67.04 -14.90 -20.91
CA SER A 165 -66.45 -14.95 -22.26
C SER A 165 -65.78 -13.66 -22.75
N ASP A 166 -66.34 -12.49 -22.41
CA ASP A 166 -65.73 -11.16 -22.61
C ASP A 166 -66.10 -10.22 -21.46
N ALA A 167 -65.21 -9.30 -21.11
CA ALA A 167 -65.44 -8.30 -20.05
C ALA A 167 -66.24 -7.12 -20.61
N HIS A 168 -67.55 -7.31 -20.75
CA HIS A 168 -68.43 -6.38 -21.47
C HIS A 168 -69.39 -5.61 -20.56
N TRP A 169 -69.68 -6.11 -19.36
CA TRP A 169 -70.46 -5.35 -18.38
C TRP A 169 -69.56 -4.28 -17.78
N PRO A 170 -69.91 -2.98 -17.82
CA PRO A 170 -69.21 -1.96 -17.05
C PRO A 170 -69.49 -2.11 -15.56
N ALA A 171 -68.61 -1.61 -14.69
CA ALA A 171 -68.92 -1.48 -13.26
C ALA A 171 -70.18 -0.65 -13.05
N LEU A 172 -70.97 -0.94 -12.02
CA LEU A 172 -72.23 -0.22 -11.73
C LEU A 172 -72.05 1.31 -11.72
N ALA A 173 -70.98 1.79 -11.07
CA ALA A 173 -70.62 3.20 -11.03
C ALA A 173 -70.27 3.78 -12.42
N LEU A 174 -69.58 3.00 -13.26
CA LEU A 174 -69.22 3.42 -14.62
C LEU A 174 -70.45 3.47 -15.54
N ALA A 175 -71.31 2.45 -15.45
CA ALA A 175 -72.58 2.40 -16.18
C ALA A 175 -73.47 3.61 -15.86
N LEU A 176 -73.52 4.00 -14.59
CA LEU A 176 -74.30 5.14 -14.12
C LEU A 176 -73.81 6.48 -14.71
N LEU A 177 -72.49 6.65 -14.85
CA LEU A 177 -71.91 7.83 -15.50
C LEU A 177 -72.18 7.86 -17.00
N GLN A 178 -72.01 6.72 -17.69
CA GLN A 178 -72.23 6.59 -19.12
C GLN A 178 -73.67 6.96 -19.52
N VAL A 179 -74.67 6.53 -18.74
CA VAL A 179 -76.09 6.84 -18.99
C VAL A 179 -76.47 8.29 -18.69
N ALA A 180 -75.71 8.98 -17.85
CA ALA A 180 -75.93 10.40 -17.57
C ALA A 180 -75.29 11.33 -18.62
N ASP A 181 -74.72 10.79 -19.71
CA ASP A 181 -73.89 11.50 -20.69
C ASP A 181 -72.71 12.26 -20.06
N ALA A 182 -72.23 11.79 -18.91
CA ALA A 182 -71.06 12.32 -18.24
C ALA A 182 -69.82 11.54 -18.70
N ALA A 183 -68.88 12.22 -19.36
CA ALA A 183 -67.57 11.63 -19.62
C ALA A 183 -66.84 11.46 -18.29
N PRO A 184 -66.26 10.28 -17.99
CA PRO A 184 -65.36 10.14 -16.85
C PRO A 184 -64.19 11.13 -17.01
N SER A 185 -63.75 11.72 -15.90
CA SER A 185 -62.63 12.69 -15.91
C SER A 185 -61.27 12.06 -16.25
N LEU A 186 -61.24 10.74 -16.49
CA LEU A 186 -60.08 9.92 -16.83
C LEU A 186 -60.24 9.35 -18.25
N GLU A 187 -59.16 9.34 -19.03
CA GLU A 187 -59.10 8.66 -20.34
C GLU A 187 -59.04 7.14 -20.14
N LEU A 188 -60.18 6.45 -20.12
CA LEU A 188 -60.25 5.02 -19.74
C LEU A 188 -59.68 4.05 -20.78
N GLU A 189 -59.54 4.47 -22.05
CA GLU A 189 -59.21 3.59 -23.19
C GLU A 189 -57.79 3.00 -23.13
N ASP A 190 -56.82 3.73 -22.56
CA ASP A 190 -55.43 3.26 -22.40
C ASP A 190 -55.29 2.12 -21.38
N PHE A 191 -56.32 1.89 -20.55
CA PHE A 191 -56.28 0.98 -19.39
C PHE A 191 -57.02 -0.35 -19.61
N LEU A 192 -57.49 -0.58 -20.84
CA LEU A 192 -58.16 -1.80 -21.27
C LEU A 192 -57.19 -2.87 -21.81
N GLN A 193 -55.87 -2.74 -21.62
CA GLN A 193 -54.92 -3.69 -22.20
C GLN A 193 -54.68 -4.96 -21.36
N ASP A 194 -54.98 -4.94 -20.05
CA ASP A 194 -54.80 -6.08 -19.14
C ASP A 194 -56.14 -6.79 -18.88
N GLN A 195 -56.36 -7.94 -19.53
CA GLN A 195 -57.42 -8.89 -19.17
C GLN A 195 -56.90 -9.88 -18.14
N GLN A 196 -57.54 -9.92 -16.97
CA GLN A 196 -57.25 -10.92 -15.95
C GLN A 196 -58.26 -12.06 -16.07
N LEU A 197 -57.77 -13.23 -16.47
CA LEU A 197 -58.58 -14.43 -16.62
C LEU A 197 -58.75 -15.09 -15.25
N ASP A 198 -59.96 -15.08 -14.68
CA ASP A 198 -60.24 -15.94 -13.53
C ASP A 198 -60.36 -17.41 -14.02
N ARG A 199 -59.94 -18.37 -13.18
CA ARG A 199 -59.87 -19.81 -13.51
C ARG A 199 -61.21 -20.45 -13.89
N LEU A 200 -62.31 -19.69 -13.80
CA LEU A 200 -63.69 -20.14 -13.91
C LEU A 200 -64.48 -19.45 -15.04
N GLY A 201 -63.85 -18.61 -15.87
CA GLY A 201 -64.47 -18.02 -17.08
C GLY A 201 -65.14 -16.64 -16.90
N TRP A 202 -65.11 -16.07 -15.69
CA TRP A 202 -65.43 -14.67 -15.43
C TRP A 202 -64.19 -13.82 -15.71
N LEU A 203 -64.25 -12.99 -16.75
CA LEU A 203 -63.16 -12.11 -17.17
C LEU A 203 -63.32 -10.76 -16.51
N ARG A 204 -62.21 -10.17 -16.09
CA ARG A 204 -62.13 -8.87 -15.42
C ARG A 204 -61.09 -8.01 -16.13
N GLN A 205 -61.37 -6.73 -16.28
CA GLN A 205 -60.53 -5.80 -17.05
C GLN A 205 -60.53 -4.40 -16.44
N GLY A 206 -59.37 -3.73 -16.49
CA GLY A 206 -59.18 -2.39 -15.95
C GLY A 206 -59.29 -2.35 -14.42
N ARG A 207 -58.33 -2.98 -13.72
CA ARG A 207 -58.26 -2.98 -12.25
C ARG A 207 -57.83 -1.59 -11.73
N PHE A 208 -58.57 -1.06 -10.75
CA PHE A 208 -58.23 0.18 -10.05
C PHE A 208 -58.37 0.01 -8.54
N LEU A 209 -57.55 0.75 -7.79
CA LEU A 209 -57.62 0.88 -6.34
C LEU A 209 -58.55 2.03 -5.96
N ILE A 210 -59.37 1.81 -4.93
CA ILE A 210 -60.45 2.71 -4.52
C ILE A 210 -59.89 3.77 -3.54
N PRO A 211 -60.08 5.07 -3.82
CA PRO A 211 -59.70 6.15 -2.91
C PRO A 211 -60.73 6.30 -1.79
N PHE A 212 -60.60 5.50 -0.73
CA PHE A 212 -61.51 5.58 0.42
C PHE A 212 -61.41 6.91 1.15
N ASP A 213 -62.56 7.45 1.54
CA ASP A 213 -62.67 8.57 2.49
C ASP A 213 -62.68 7.99 3.92
N PRO A 214 -61.76 8.39 4.81
CA PRO A 214 -61.68 7.88 6.17
C PRO A 214 -62.74 8.45 7.13
N SER A 215 -63.65 9.31 6.67
CA SER A 215 -64.65 9.96 7.53
C SER A 215 -65.87 9.06 7.82
N PRO A 216 -66.41 9.05 9.06
CA PRO A 216 -67.52 8.17 9.45
C PRO A 216 -68.84 8.40 8.71
N ASP A 217 -69.07 9.62 8.24
CA ASP A 217 -70.27 10.04 7.51
C ASP A 217 -69.91 10.49 6.08
N ALA A 218 -68.91 9.85 5.47
CA ALA A 218 -68.38 10.24 4.16
C ALA A 218 -69.44 10.24 3.06
N VAL A 219 -70.34 9.25 3.07
CA VAL A 219 -71.39 9.10 2.06
C VAL A 219 -72.65 9.83 2.53
N ASN A 220 -73.25 10.63 1.65
CA ASN A 220 -74.57 11.21 1.90
C ASN A 220 -75.66 10.13 1.75
N VAL A 221 -76.00 9.49 2.88
CA VAL A 221 -76.99 8.41 2.95
C VAL A 221 -78.35 8.94 3.40
N LEU A 222 -79.38 8.72 2.58
CA LEU A 222 -80.78 9.05 2.86
C LEU A 222 -81.61 7.76 3.01
N PRO A 223 -82.27 7.52 4.16
CA PRO A 223 -83.11 6.33 4.32
C PRO A 223 -84.30 6.33 3.34
N ALA A 224 -84.58 5.19 2.72
CA ALA A 224 -85.63 5.05 1.70
C ALA A 224 -87.03 5.46 2.20
N HIS A 225 -87.35 5.20 3.46
CA HIS A 225 -88.65 5.64 4.02
C HIS A 225 -88.77 7.16 4.14
N ILE A 226 -87.67 7.87 4.38
CA ILE A 226 -87.65 9.34 4.46
C ILE A 226 -87.88 9.92 3.06
N LEU A 227 -87.24 9.36 2.04
CA LEU A 227 -87.42 9.77 0.64
C LEU A 227 -88.90 9.73 0.20
N LEU A 228 -89.67 8.74 0.67
CA LEU A 228 -91.09 8.61 0.35
C LEU A 228 -92.01 9.50 1.20
N SER A 229 -91.65 9.76 2.46
CA SER A 229 -92.52 10.47 3.42
C SER A 229 -92.24 11.97 3.56
N ASP A 230 -91.04 12.42 3.22
CA ASP A 230 -90.56 13.78 3.48
C ASP A 230 -90.09 14.47 2.18
N ASP A 231 -90.88 15.45 1.73
CA ASP A 231 -90.62 16.24 0.52
C ASP A 231 -89.35 17.10 0.59
N GLU A 232 -89.01 17.62 1.78
CA GLU A 232 -87.85 18.49 1.98
C GLU A 232 -86.57 17.66 1.92
N ALA A 233 -86.54 16.53 2.65
CA ALA A 233 -85.42 15.60 2.60
C ALA A 233 -85.24 14.96 1.21
N ALA A 234 -86.33 14.66 0.50
CA ALA A 234 -86.30 14.17 -0.88
C ALA A 234 -85.70 15.18 -1.88
N SER A 235 -85.60 16.47 -1.53
CA SER A 235 -84.94 17.46 -2.38
C SER A 235 -83.40 17.31 -2.38
N ALA A 236 -82.84 16.55 -1.42
CA ALA A 236 -81.41 16.29 -1.33
C ALA A 236 -80.85 15.45 -2.50
N VAL A 237 -81.69 14.75 -3.25
CA VAL A 237 -81.28 13.94 -4.42
C VAL A 237 -81.28 14.72 -5.74
N LYS A 238 -81.74 15.97 -5.72
CA LYS A 238 -81.85 16.79 -6.92
C LYS A 238 -80.47 17.01 -7.55
N ASP A 239 -80.38 16.81 -8.87
CA ASP A 239 -79.15 16.95 -9.65
C ASP A 239 -78.00 16.03 -9.18
N LYS A 240 -78.31 14.93 -8.47
CA LYS A 240 -77.33 13.94 -8.00
C LYS A 240 -77.40 12.62 -8.74
N TYR A 241 -76.28 11.90 -8.75
CA TYR A 241 -76.23 10.48 -9.08
C TYR A 241 -76.69 9.68 -7.87
N VAL A 242 -77.68 8.82 -8.06
CA VAL A 242 -78.35 8.12 -6.95
C VAL A 242 -78.09 6.63 -7.01
N LEU A 243 -77.56 6.07 -5.93
CA LEU A 243 -77.36 4.64 -5.74
C LEU A 243 -78.38 4.14 -4.71
N VAL A 244 -79.21 3.17 -5.08
CA VAL A 244 -80.23 2.57 -4.19
C VAL A 244 -79.76 1.17 -3.82
N GLY A 245 -79.62 0.87 -2.53
CA GLY A 245 -79.10 -0.43 -2.11
C GLY A 245 -79.27 -0.70 -0.62
N SER A 246 -78.87 -1.91 -0.21
CA SER A 246 -79.02 -2.34 1.18
C SER A 246 -77.90 -1.85 2.09
N THR A 247 -78.28 -1.33 3.24
CA THR A 247 -77.38 -1.00 4.36
C THR A 247 -77.87 -1.59 5.68
N ALA A 248 -78.99 -2.32 5.67
CA ALA A 248 -79.60 -2.94 6.85
C ALA A 248 -78.77 -4.12 7.38
N THR A 249 -78.81 -4.33 8.70
CA THR A 249 -78.00 -5.36 9.34
C THR A 249 -78.44 -6.75 8.88
N GLY A 250 -77.52 -7.50 8.24
CA GLY A 250 -77.81 -8.85 7.74
C GLY A 250 -78.52 -8.88 6.38
N LEU A 251 -78.64 -7.73 5.71
CA LEU A 251 -79.13 -7.62 4.34
C LEU A 251 -78.04 -7.00 3.45
N GLY A 252 -77.65 -7.71 2.39
CA GLY A 252 -76.59 -7.29 1.47
C GLY A 252 -75.17 -7.73 1.87
N ASP A 253 -74.22 -7.48 0.97
CA ASP A 253 -72.82 -7.87 1.12
C ASP A 253 -72.03 -6.75 1.83
N PHE A 254 -71.63 -7.03 3.08
CA PHE A 254 -70.79 -6.13 3.89
C PHE A 254 -69.32 -6.51 3.73
N MET A 255 -68.53 -5.60 3.16
CA MET A 255 -67.10 -5.81 2.91
C MET A 255 -66.25 -5.09 3.95
N SER A 256 -65.12 -5.71 4.31
CA SER A 256 -64.10 -5.04 5.11
C SER A 256 -63.21 -4.22 4.18
N THR A 257 -63.01 -2.94 4.49
CA THR A 257 -62.18 -2.01 3.70
C THR A 257 -61.04 -1.47 4.58
N PRO A 258 -60.02 -0.79 4.01
CA PRO A 258 -58.95 -0.16 4.79
C PRO A 258 -59.44 0.77 5.91
N VAL A 259 -60.61 1.39 5.75
CA VAL A 259 -61.22 2.31 6.73
C VAL A 259 -62.16 1.61 7.73
N SER A 260 -62.45 0.31 7.55
CA SER A 260 -63.28 -0.50 8.47
C SER A 260 -62.62 -0.84 9.81
N LEU A 261 -61.35 -0.49 10.04
CA LEU A 261 -60.77 -0.58 11.39
C LEU A 261 -61.27 0.54 12.31
N VAL A 262 -61.70 1.65 11.71
CA VAL A 262 -62.28 2.81 12.40
C VAL A 262 -63.82 2.77 12.32
N HIS A 263 -64.36 2.12 11.29
CA HIS A 263 -65.80 2.10 10.97
C HIS A 263 -66.39 0.67 11.01
N GLN A 264 -67.70 0.56 10.81
CA GLN A 264 -68.30 -0.75 10.54
C GLN A 264 -67.87 -1.27 9.15
N ARG A 265 -68.16 -2.54 8.85
CA ARG A 265 -67.99 -3.05 7.48
C ARG A 265 -68.83 -2.21 6.53
N MET A 266 -68.31 -1.94 5.33
CA MET A 266 -68.94 -1.05 4.36
C MET A 266 -69.95 -1.84 3.50
N PRO A 267 -71.20 -1.37 3.37
CA PRO A 267 -72.16 -1.92 2.42
C PRO A 267 -71.70 -1.79 0.96
N GLY A 268 -72.06 -2.73 0.11
CA GLY A 268 -71.75 -2.69 -1.33
C GLY A 268 -72.18 -1.39 -2.03
N VAL A 269 -73.33 -0.81 -1.63
CA VAL A 269 -73.85 0.43 -2.21
C VAL A 269 -72.97 1.64 -1.88
N GLU A 270 -72.37 1.67 -0.69
CA GLU A 270 -71.43 2.72 -0.29
C GLU A 270 -70.08 2.53 -0.98
N LEU A 271 -69.61 1.30 -1.16
CA LEU A 271 -68.43 0.99 -1.97
C LEU A 271 -68.58 1.50 -3.41
N ASN A 272 -69.73 1.29 -4.04
CA ASN A 272 -70.04 1.85 -5.36
C ASN A 272 -70.05 3.39 -5.34
N ALA A 273 -70.44 4.03 -4.23
CA ALA A 273 -70.38 5.49 -4.09
C ALA A 273 -68.92 6.00 -4.07
N HIS A 274 -68.00 5.30 -3.40
CA HIS A 274 -66.57 5.62 -3.46
C HIS A 274 -65.99 5.46 -4.87
N VAL A 275 -66.33 4.37 -5.56
CA VAL A 275 -65.91 4.15 -6.95
C VAL A 275 -66.42 5.27 -7.87
N LEU A 276 -67.71 5.61 -7.75
CA LEU A 276 -68.34 6.68 -8.52
C LEU A 276 -67.68 8.04 -8.26
N SER A 277 -67.36 8.34 -6.99
CA SER A 277 -66.64 9.57 -6.63
C SER A 277 -65.26 9.60 -7.29
N GLY A 278 -64.54 8.48 -7.25
CA GLY A 278 -63.23 8.34 -7.89
C GLY A 278 -63.28 8.58 -9.40
N LEU A 279 -64.29 8.06 -10.08
CA LEU A 279 -64.49 8.27 -11.52
C LEU A 279 -64.85 9.72 -11.85
N LEU A 280 -65.70 10.37 -11.05
CA LEU A 280 -66.08 11.78 -11.23
C LEU A 280 -64.90 12.73 -11.00
N GLN A 281 -64.14 12.51 -9.94
CA GLN A 281 -63.05 13.41 -9.51
C GLN A 281 -61.70 13.08 -10.16
N GLY A 282 -61.56 11.92 -10.82
CA GLY A 282 -60.29 11.48 -11.40
C GLY A 282 -59.27 11.00 -10.36
N THR A 283 -59.73 10.51 -9.21
CA THR A 283 -58.86 10.15 -8.05
C THR A 283 -58.64 8.64 -7.91
N LEU A 284 -59.12 7.83 -8.84
CA LEU A 284 -58.84 6.39 -8.85
C LEU A 284 -57.34 6.12 -8.99
N ILE A 285 -56.83 5.22 -8.16
CA ILE A 285 -55.40 4.90 -8.14
C ILE A 285 -55.13 3.70 -9.04
N ARG A 286 -54.19 3.85 -9.97
CA ARG A 286 -53.73 2.81 -10.88
C ARG A 286 -52.61 2.00 -10.25
N GLU A 287 -52.62 0.69 -10.46
CA GLU A 287 -51.45 -0.13 -10.18
C GLU A 287 -50.48 -0.10 -11.37
N MET A 288 -49.19 0.02 -11.10
CA MET A 288 -48.17 -0.06 -12.13
C MET A 288 -48.17 -1.45 -12.76
N ASN A 289 -48.16 -1.52 -14.10
CA ASN A 289 -48.19 -2.80 -14.79
C ASN A 289 -47.01 -3.71 -14.38
N PRO A 290 -47.15 -5.05 -14.43
CA PRO A 290 -46.16 -5.96 -13.89
C PRO A 290 -44.75 -5.80 -14.48
N SER A 291 -44.67 -5.49 -15.77
CA SER A 291 -43.41 -5.33 -16.50
C SER A 291 -42.65 -4.05 -16.09
N SER A 292 -43.34 -2.91 -16.01
CA SER A 292 -42.71 -1.65 -15.57
C SER A 292 -42.40 -1.70 -14.09
N TYR A 293 -43.25 -2.35 -13.29
CA TYR A 293 -43.00 -2.60 -11.88
C TYR A 293 -41.70 -3.38 -11.66
N LEU A 294 -41.52 -4.49 -12.39
CA LEU A 294 -40.30 -5.29 -12.31
C LEU A 294 -39.08 -4.47 -12.74
N LEU A 295 -39.18 -3.73 -13.85
CA LEU A 295 -38.08 -2.91 -14.36
C LEU A 295 -37.69 -1.81 -13.38
N LEU A 296 -38.67 -1.12 -12.77
CA LEU A 296 -38.45 -0.10 -11.75
C LEU A 296 -37.80 -0.72 -10.50
N THR A 297 -38.26 -1.89 -10.07
CA THR A 297 -37.71 -2.62 -8.92
C THR A 297 -36.24 -2.99 -9.14
N ILE A 298 -35.92 -3.50 -10.34
CA ILE A 298 -34.54 -3.81 -10.76
C ILE A 298 -33.70 -2.54 -10.79
N LEU A 299 -34.21 -1.45 -11.38
CA LEU A 299 -33.50 -0.19 -11.51
C LEU A 299 -33.16 0.41 -10.14
N LEU A 300 -34.14 0.53 -9.24
CA LEU A 300 -33.94 1.07 -7.89
C LEU A 300 -32.97 0.21 -7.07
N THR A 301 -33.09 -1.12 -7.17
CA THR A 301 -32.14 -2.05 -6.54
C THR A 301 -30.73 -1.87 -7.08
N ALA A 302 -30.58 -1.72 -8.41
CA ALA A 302 -29.28 -1.53 -9.05
C ALA A 302 -28.63 -0.20 -8.62
N VAL A 303 -29.38 0.90 -8.64
CA VAL A 303 -28.90 2.23 -8.24
C VAL A 303 -28.44 2.21 -6.79
N ALA A 304 -29.24 1.68 -5.86
CA ALA A 304 -28.86 1.58 -4.45
C ALA A 304 -27.63 0.66 -4.27
N ALA A 305 -27.56 -0.48 -4.95
CA ALA A 305 -26.42 -1.38 -4.89
C ALA A 305 -25.13 -0.76 -5.45
N LEU A 306 -25.22 0.07 -6.49
CA LEU A 306 -24.09 0.81 -7.06
C LEU A 306 -23.62 1.92 -6.14
N LEU A 307 -24.53 2.66 -5.51
CA LEU A 307 -24.17 3.70 -4.54
C LEU A 307 -23.48 3.10 -3.30
N MET A 308 -23.87 1.89 -2.88
CA MET A 308 -23.20 1.15 -1.82
C MET A 308 -21.85 0.52 -2.26
N PHE A 309 -21.53 0.56 -3.55
CA PHE A 309 -20.31 -0.04 -4.07
C PHE A 309 -19.09 0.84 -3.76
N ASN A 310 -18.08 0.23 -3.15
CA ASN A 310 -16.76 0.83 -2.93
C ASN A 310 -16.71 2.04 -1.98
N VAL A 311 -17.71 2.18 -1.09
CA VAL A 311 -17.74 3.20 -0.03
C VAL A 311 -17.49 2.57 1.33
N ASN A 312 -17.15 3.37 2.33
CA ASN A 312 -16.92 2.86 3.69
C ASN A 312 -18.25 2.42 4.36
N PHE A 313 -18.13 1.67 5.46
CA PHE A 313 -19.28 1.17 6.22
C PHE A 313 -20.28 2.26 6.65
N PRO A 314 -19.89 3.40 7.26
CA PRO A 314 -20.85 4.40 7.73
C PRO A 314 -21.63 5.04 6.57
N THR A 315 -20.98 5.33 5.44
CA THR A 315 -21.67 5.87 4.26
C THR A 315 -22.61 4.83 3.65
N THR A 316 -22.20 3.56 3.60
CA THR A 316 -23.05 2.46 3.12
C THR A 316 -24.29 2.27 3.99
N LEU A 317 -24.16 2.38 5.31
CA LEU A 317 -25.27 2.33 6.25
C LEU A 317 -26.25 3.49 6.03
N LEU A 318 -25.74 4.71 5.82
CA LEU A 318 -26.57 5.88 5.52
C LEU A 318 -27.34 5.73 4.20
N ILE A 319 -26.68 5.22 3.15
CA ILE A 319 -27.33 4.95 1.85
C ILE A 319 -28.42 3.89 2.01
N PHE A 320 -28.14 2.80 2.74
CA PHE A 320 -29.11 1.76 3.01
C PHE A 320 -30.34 2.29 3.76
N LEU A 321 -30.14 3.00 4.89
CA LEU A 321 -31.24 3.59 5.66
C LEU A 321 -32.02 4.61 4.82
N GLY A 322 -31.31 5.43 4.04
CA GLY A 322 -31.92 6.38 3.12
C GLY A 322 -32.80 5.71 2.07
N ALA A 323 -32.37 4.57 1.51
CA ALA A 323 -33.16 3.81 0.54
C ALA A 323 -34.40 3.16 1.19
N VAL A 324 -34.25 2.57 2.39
CA VAL A 324 -35.36 1.93 3.13
C VAL A 324 -36.50 2.91 3.42
N VAL A 325 -36.20 4.19 3.66
CA VAL A 325 -37.20 5.24 3.91
C VAL A 325 -37.62 5.93 2.61
N GLY A 326 -36.66 6.25 1.74
CA GLY A 326 -36.88 7.04 0.54
C GLY A 326 -37.72 6.32 -0.52
N ILE A 327 -37.59 5.00 -0.67
CA ILE A 327 -38.33 4.24 -1.68
C ILE A 327 -39.84 4.19 -1.35
N PRO A 328 -40.27 3.84 -0.12
CA PRO A 328 -41.68 3.97 0.27
C PRO A 328 -42.21 5.39 0.14
N ALA A 329 -41.44 6.39 0.58
CA ALA A 329 -41.85 7.79 0.49
C ALA A 329 -42.06 8.21 -0.97
N MET A 330 -41.19 7.77 -1.88
CA MET A 330 -41.34 7.97 -3.32
C MET A 330 -42.61 7.29 -3.86
N ALA A 331 -42.94 6.07 -3.41
CA ALA A 331 -44.20 5.41 -3.78
C ALA A 331 -45.42 6.21 -3.33
N GLY A 332 -45.43 6.71 -2.09
CA GLY A 332 -46.48 7.59 -1.59
C GLY A 332 -46.60 8.91 -2.36
N VAL A 333 -45.48 9.54 -2.73
CA VAL A 333 -45.47 10.78 -3.52
C VAL A 333 -46.00 10.55 -4.94
N VAL A 334 -45.59 9.45 -5.60
CA VAL A 334 -46.09 9.10 -6.95
C VAL A 334 -47.58 8.76 -6.90
N MET A 335 -48.04 8.05 -5.86
CA MET A 335 -49.46 7.82 -5.64
C MET A 335 -50.23 9.13 -5.44
N PHE A 336 -49.69 10.09 -4.68
CA PHE A 336 -50.34 11.38 -4.43
C PHE A 336 -50.43 12.27 -5.68
N LEU A 337 -49.34 12.36 -6.45
CA LEU A 337 -49.24 13.28 -7.59
C LEU A 337 -49.82 12.70 -8.88
N GLU A 338 -49.60 11.41 -9.14
CA GLU A 338 -49.87 10.77 -10.44
C GLU A 338 -50.97 9.70 -10.37
N GLN A 339 -51.56 9.48 -9.18
CA GLN A 339 -52.51 8.39 -8.92
C GLN A 339 -51.99 7.04 -9.41
N LEU A 340 -50.69 6.80 -9.21
CA LEU A 340 -50.01 5.58 -9.65
C LEU A 340 -49.30 4.93 -8.47
N TRP A 341 -49.67 3.69 -8.16
CA TRP A 341 -49.09 2.90 -7.10
C TRP A 341 -48.07 1.91 -7.66
N PHE A 342 -46.89 1.86 -7.05
CA PHE A 342 -45.93 0.77 -7.24
C PHE A 342 -45.51 0.22 -5.88
N ALA A 343 -45.37 -1.10 -5.79
CA ALA A 343 -45.09 -1.84 -4.57
C ALA A 343 -43.60 -1.74 -4.13
N PRO A 344 -43.22 -0.90 -3.16
CA PRO A 344 -41.81 -0.64 -2.86
C PRO A 344 -41.09 -1.80 -2.16
N THR A 345 -41.82 -2.76 -1.58
CA THR A 345 -41.27 -3.72 -0.60
C THR A 345 -40.26 -4.67 -1.23
N ALA A 346 -40.45 -5.11 -2.48
CA ALA A 346 -39.50 -6.01 -3.15
C ALA A 346 -38.08 -5.41 -3.24
N THR A 347 -38.00 -4.11 -3.52
CA THR A 347 -36.73 -3.36 -3.55
C THR A 347 -36.10 -3.31 -2.16
N ILE A 348 -36.88 -2.96 -1.14
CA ILE A 348 -36.40 -2.83 0.25
C ILE A 348 -35.93 -4.18 0.80
N ALA A 349 -36.69 -5.24 0.56
CA ALA A 349 -36.36 -6.60 0.96
C ALA A 349 -35.04 -7.07 0.30
N SER A 350 -34.86 -6.76 -0.99
CA SER A 350 -33.60 -7.04 -1.70
C SER A 350 -32.42 -6.36 -1.02
N LEU A 351 -32.54 -5.06 -0.74
CA LEU A 351 -31.48 -4.29 -0.08
C LEU A 351 -31.21 -4.77 1.36
N ALA A 352 -32.25 -5.15 2.10
CA ALA A 352 -32.14 -5.66 3.47
C ALA A 352 -31.35 -6.99 3.53
N VAL A 353 -31.46 -7.84 2.51
CA VAL A 353 -30.64 -9.04 2.36
C VAL A 353 -29.23 -8.70 1.84
N GLY A 354 -29.12 -7.75 0.93
CA GLY A 354 -27.84 -7.34 0.33
C GLY A 354 -26.87 -6.68 1.30
N PHE A 355 -27.36 -5.84 2.22
CA PHE A 355 -26.54 -5.10 3.17
C PHE A 355 -25.65 -6.00 4.05
N PRO A 356 -26.16 -7.03 4.75
CA PRO A 356 -25.31 -7.92 5.55
C PRO A 356 -24.33 -8.73 4.69
N LEU A 357 -24.75 -9.17 3.49
CA LEU A 357 -23.88 -9.87 2.55
C LEU A 357 -22.72 -8.99 2.07
N TRP A 358 -22.99 -7.71 1.78
CA TRP A 358 -21.98 -6.71 1.47
C TRP A 358 -20.99 -6.53 2.62
N GLY A 359 -21.49 -6.45 3.87
CA GLY A 359 -20.66 -6.30 5.06
C GLY A 359 -19.71 -7.48 5.27
N ILE A 360 -20.21 -8.70 5.14
CA ILE A 360 -19.41 -9.93 5.23
C ILE A 360 -18.34 -9.94 4.12
N PHE A 361 -18.72 -9.66 2.88
CA PHE A 361 -17.80 -9.69 1.74
C PHE A 361 -16.70 -8.63 1.87
N SER A 362 -17.05 -7.41 2.27
CA SER A 362 -16.11 -6.31 2.50
C SER A 362 -15.11 -6.65 3.61
N HIS A 363 -15.57 -7.26 4.70
CA HIS A 363 -14.71 -7.70 5.79
C HIS A 363 -13.74 -8.82 5.38
N LEU A 364 -14.22 -9.79 4.60
CA LEU A 364 -13.37 -10.88 4.09
C LEU A 364 -12.30 -10.36 3.14
N ASN A 365 -12.64 -9.41 2.26
CA ASN A 365 -11.66 -8.79 1.36
C ASN A 365 -10.64 -7.96 2.13
N ALA A 366 -11.06 -7.16 3.11
CA ALA A 366 -10.15 -6.41 3.97
C ALA A 366 -9.18 -7.34 4.71
N ARG A 367 -9.64 -8.50 5.21
CA ARG A 367 -8.78 -9.51 5.83
C ARG A 367 -7.78 -10.12 4.85
N ARG A 368 -8.18 -10.40 3.60
CA ARG A 368 -7.26 -10.93 2.58
C ARG A 368 -6.17 -9.92 2.26
N ILE A 369 -6.54 -8.67 2.00
CA ILE A 369 -5.61 -7.58 1.69
C ILE A 369 -4.64 -7.35 2.86
N ASN A 370 -5.15 -7.28 4.09
CA ASN A 370 -4.29 -7.10 5.27
C ASN A 370 -3.33 -8.27 5.50
N ARG A 371 -3.73 -9.52 5.21
CA ARG A 371 -2.80 -10.65 5.27
C ARG A 371 -1.69 -10.53 4.23
N SER A 372 -2.04 -10.28 2.97
CA SER A 372 -1.02 -10.11 1.92
C SER A 372 -0.07 -8.95 2.20
N LEU A 373 -0.58 -7.84 2.76
CA LEU A 373 0.26 -6.70 3.18
C LEU A 373 1.17 -7.07 4.34
N ASN A 374 0.66 -7.78 5.35
CA ASN A 374 1.47 -8.24 6.48
C ASN A 374 2.55 -9.24 6.04
N ASP A 375 2.24 -10.15 5.13
CA ASP A 375 3.21 -11.13 4.62
C ASP A 375 4.30 -10.42 3.79
N LEU A 376 3.92 -9.45 2.95
CA LEU A 376 4.88 -8.61 2.22
C LEU A 376 5.75 -7.78 3.17
N MET A 377 5.14 -7.15 4.19
CA MET A 377 5.88 -6.38 5.20
C MET A 377 6.86 -7.25 5.99
N ARG A 378 6.45 -8.47 6.38
CA ARG A 378 7.33 -9.44 7.04
C ARG A 378 8.49 -9.85 6.15
N HIS A 379 8.22 -10.12 4.87
CA HIS A 379 9.25 -10.47 3.91
C HIS A 379 10.26 -9.33 3.74
N GLN A 380 9.78 -8.09 3.54
CA GLN A 380 10.62 -6.89 3.44
C GLN A 380 11.40 -6.58 4.72
N ALA A 381 10.84 -6.87 5.90
CA ALA A 381 11.51 -6.65 7.17
C ALA A 381 12.65 -7.64 7.44
N LEU A 382 12.60 -8.83 6.84
CA LEU A 382 13.53 -9.94 7.13
C LEU A 382 14.48 -10.30 5.98
N HIS A 383 14.33 -9.72 4.78
CA HIS A 383 15.16 -10.04 3.62
C HIS A 383 15.80 -8.79 3.00
N ASN A 384 16.97 -8.97 2.38
CA ASN A 384 17.64 -7.96 1.59
C ASN A 384 16.99 -7.85 0.21
N ALA A 385 16.62 -6.63 -0.19
CA ALA A 385 15.89 -6.39 -1.45
C ALA A 385 16.68 -6.72 -2.72
N ALA A 386 18.02 -6.68 -2.68
CA ALA A 386 18.85 -6.94 -3.84
C ALA A 386 19.10 -8.43 -4.06
N THR A 387 19.36 -9.19 -2.99
CA THR A 387 19.79 -10.60 -3.07
C THR A 387 18.71 -11.62 -2.71
N ASP A 388 17.58 -11.16 -2.15
CA ASP A 388 16.51 -12.02 -1.60
C ASP A 388 17.03 -12.99 -0.52
N LEU A 389 18.18 -12.67 0.07
CA LEU A 389 18.70 -13.39 1.24
C LEU A 389 18.08 -12.81 2.50
N PRO A 390 17.90 -13.62 3.56
CA PRO A 390 17.70 -13.15 4.92
C PRO A 390 18.64 -11.98 5.26
N ASN A 391 18.14 -10.97 5.97
CA ASN A 391 18.95 -9.85 6.44
C ASN A 391 19.53 -10.13 7.84
N GLN A 392 20.27 -9.17 8.39
CA GLN A 392 20.83 -9.28 9.73
C GLN A 392 19.77 -9.62 10.81
N TYR A 393 18.58 -9.02 10.76
CA TYR A 393 17.51 -9.31 11.74
C TYR A 393 17.05 -10.77 11.68
N ALA A 394 16.92 -11.34 10.49
CA ALA A 394 16.56 -12.75 10.32
C ALA A 394 17.64 -13.70 10.85
N LEU A 395 18.93 -13.34 10.68
CA LEU A 395 20.05 -14.07 11.26
C LEU A 395 20.03 -14.01 12.80
N GLU A 396 19.85 -12.83 13.38
CA GLU A 396 19.75 -12.64 14.84
C GLU A 396 18.58 -13.44 15.43
N GLU A 397 17.42 -13.42 14.78
CA GLU A 397 16.25 -14.22 15.21
C GLU A 397 16.55 -15.73 15.18
N ARG A 398 17.30 -16.19 14.17
CA ARG A 398 17.72 -17.60 14.07
C ARG A 398 18.75 -17.96 15.15
N LEU A 399 19.71 -17.09 15.43
CA LEU A 399 20.71 -17.25 16.51
C LEU A 399 20.06 -17.30 17.89
N GLN A 400 19.02 -16.49 18.14
CA GLN A 400 18.23 -16.55 19.38
C GLN A 400 17.49 -17.89 19.51
N ARG A 401 16.91 -18.41 18.42
CA ARG A 401 16.26 -19.73 18.42
C ARG A 401 17.26 -20.87 18.68
N LEU A 402 18.46 -20.78 18.13
CA LEU A 402 19.55 -21.72 18.39
C LEU A 402 19.90 -21.77 19.88
N ALA A 403 19.91 -20.62 20.57
CA ALA A 403 20.16 -20.54 22.00
C ALA A 403 19.03 -21.13 22.88
N VAL A 404 17.78 -21.10 22.39
CA VAL A 404 16.59 -21.62 23.13
C VAL A 404 16.35 -23.11 22.88
N GLY A 405 16.63 -23.61 21.67
CA GLY A 405 16.42 -25.00 21.27
C GLY A 405 17.52 -25.98 21.69
N ALA A 406 18.65 -25.47 22.18
CA ALA A 406 19.74 -26.29 22.69
C ALA A 406 19.35 -26.96 24.03
N ASP A 407 19.02 -28.25 23.98
CA ASP A 407 18.85 -29.05 25.19
C ASP A 407 20.16 -29.03 25.98
N ARG A 408 20.11 -28.63 27.26
CA ARG A 408 21.30 -28.35 28.10
C ARG A 408 22.23 -29.56 28.26
N GLN A 409 21.77 -30.77 27.91
CA GLN A 409 22.56 -31.99 28.01
C GLN A 409 23.38 -32.32 26.75
N HIS A 410 22.94 -31.89 25.55
CA HIS A 410 23.66 -32.12 24.28
C HIS A 410 23.36 -31.00 23.25
N PRO A 411 23.88 -29.78 23.44
CA PRO A 411 23.77 -28.74 22.42
C PRO A 411 24.53 -29.21 21.17
N GLY A 412 23.83 -29.38 20.04
CA GLY A 412 24.49 -29.61 18.76
C GLY A 412 25.48 -28.48 18.46
N MET A 413 26.63 -28.80 17.88
CA MET A 413 27.64 -27.80 17.51
C MET A 413 27.13 -26.96 16.34
N ALA A 414 27.40 -25.67 16.37
CA ALA A 414 27.08 -24.76 15.26
C ALA A 414 28.25 -23.81 15.01
N ALA A 415 28.32 -23.28 13.80
CA ALA A 415 29.34 -22.32 13.39
C ALA A 415 28.68 -21.10 12.76
N LEU A 416 29.21 -19.92 13.08
CA LEU A 416 28.89 -18.70 12.37
C LEU A 416 30.13 -18.23 11.62
N ILE A 417 29.98 -18.12 10.30
CA ILE A 417 31.01 -17.65 9.38
C ILE A 417 30.59 -16.27 8.89
N ILE A 418 31.46 -15.28 9.01
CA ILE A 418 31.25 -13.93 8.46
C ILE A 418 32.27 -13.69 7.37
N ILE A 419 31.80 -13.31 6.20
CA ILE A 419 32.61 -13.08 5.01
C ILE A 419 32.46 -11.62 4.59
N HIS A 420 33.56 -10.87 4.65
CA HIS A 420 33.66 -9.53 4.07
C HIS A 420 34.29 -9.62 2.68
N ILE A 421 33.69 -8.97 1.69
CA ILE A 421 34.15 -9.07 0.29
C ILE A 421 34.66 -7.72 -0.20
N GLN A 422 35.90 -7.71 -0.65
CA GLN A 422 36.47 -6.63 -1.46
C GLN A 422 36.63 -7.13 -2.90
N TRP A 423 36.68 -6.22 -3.88
CA TRP A 423 36.90 -6.61 -5.28
C TRP A 423 37.81 -5.62 -6.00
N SER A 424 38.51 -6.09 -7.04
CA SER A 424 39.36 -5.27 -7.90
C SER A 424 39.21 -5.69 -9.37
N GLY A 425 39.39 -4.74 -10.30
CA GLY A 425 39.25 -4.96 -11.74
C GLY A 425 39.18 -3.66 -12.56
N SER A 426 39.34 -3.74 -13.89
CA SER A 426 39.36 -2.59 -14.81
C SER A 426 38.05 -1.78 -14.86
N ALA A 427 36.96 -2.32 -14.33
CA ALA A 427 35.66 -1.64 -14.16
C ALA A 427 35.51 -0.89 -12.81
N GLY A 428 36.50 -0.97 -11.90
CA GLY A 428 36.41 -0.46 -10.52
C GLY A 428 36.22 1.06 -10.38
N GLY A 429 36.38 1.84 -11.44
CA GLY A 429 36.25 3.29 -11.40
C GLY A 429 34.81 3.83 -11.34
N MET A 430 33.80 3.08 -11.80
CA MET A 430 32.40 3.54 -11.84
C MET A 430 31.41 2.37 -11.71
N VAL A 431 31.36 1.72 -10.54
CA VAL A 431 30.28 0.78 -10.23
C VAL A 431 29.06 1.58 -9.78
N ASP A 432 28.06 1.72 -10.65
CA ASP A 432 26.79 2.31 -10.25
C ASP A 432 26.03 1.39 -9.28
N ARG A 433 24.93 1.91 -8.70
CA ARG A 433 24.12 1.15 -7.73
C ARG A 433 23.60 -0.17 -8.32
N ALA A 434 23.22 -0.20 -9.59
CA ALA A 434 22.65 -1.36 -10.24
C ALA A 434 23.70 -2.46 -10.46
N ALA A 435 24.91 -2.08 -10.89
CA ALA A 435 26.04 -2.98 -11.03
C ALA A 435 26.43 -3.61 -9.68
N ARG A 436 26.44 -2.83 -8.59
CA ARG A 436 26.70 -3.36 -7.25
C ARG A 436 25.64 -4.36 -6.79
N GLU A 437 24.35 -4.08 -7.01
CA GLU A 437 23.27 -5.01 -6.69
C GLU A 437 23.35 -6.31 -7.52
N ASN A 438 23.77 -6.23 -8.78
CA ASN A 438 24.03 -7.40 -9.63
C ASN A 438 25.21 -8.24 -9.10
N LEU A 439 26.30 -7.58 -8.67
CA LEU A 439 27.46 -8.25 -8.09
C LEU A 439 27.10 -8.98 -6.80
N GLN A 440 26.34 -8.33 -5.91
CA GLN A 440 25.83 -8.93 -4.68
C GLN A 440 24.96 -10.17 -4.98
N ARG A 441 24.10 -10.12 -6.00
CA ARG A 441 23.30 -11.28 -6.45
C ARG A 441 24.17 -12.44 -6.92
N ALA A 442 25.21 -12.17 -7.70
CA ALA A 442 26.10 -13.21 -8.19
C ALA A 442 26.91 -13.87 -7.06
N ILE A 443 27.38 -13.07 -6.10
CA ILE A 443 28.03 -13.56 -4.87
C ILE A 443 27.07 -14.43 -4.06
N ALA A 444 25.85 -13.94 -3.81
CA ALA A 444 24.81 -14.67 -3.07
C ALA A 444 24.50 -16.03 -3.71
N GLN A 445 24.40 -16.09 -5.04
CA GLN A 445 24.20 -17.34 -5.78
C GLN A 445 25.38 -18.30 -5.62
N ARG A 446 26.61 -17.79 -5.69
CA ARG A 446 27.83 -18.58 -5.52
C ARG A 446 27.93 -19.19 -4.12
N LEU A 447 27.60 -18.41 -3.09
CA LEU A 447 27.53 -18.89 -1.69
C LEU A 447 26.44 -19.95 -1.51
N ARG A 448 25.22 -19.71 -2.04
CA ARG A 448 24.11 -20.67 -1.99
C ARG A 448 24.46 -22.02 -2.64
N GLY A 449 25.29 -22.01 -3.69
CA GLY A 449 25.73 -23.24 -4.35
C GLY A 449 26.72 -24.10 -3.56
N ARG A 450 27.24 -23.60 -2.42
CA ARG A 450 28.28 -24.27 -1.61
C ARG A 450 27.83 -24.66 -0.21
N ILE A 451 26.61 -24.33 0.19
CA ILE A 451 26.04 -24.68 1.49
C ILE A 451 24.84 -25.62 1.34
N ARG A 452 24.39 -26.23 2.43
CA ARG A 452 23.19 -27.08 2.42
C ARG A 452 21.92 -26.22 2.45
N SER A 453 20.80 -26.78 2.01
CA SER A 453 19.50 -26.11 2.04
C SER A 453 19.04 -25.69 3.45
N ASP A 454 19.56 -26.39 4.47
CA ASP A 454 19.17 -26.21 5.87
C ASP A 454 20.04 -25.16 6.58
N ASP A 455 21.16 -24.77 5.98
CA ASP A 455 22.05 -23.72 6.49
C ASP A 455 21.51 -22.34 6.10
N LEU A 456 21.72 -21.35 6.95
CA LEU A 456 21.22 -19.99 6.73
C LEU A 456 22.33 -19.09 6.16
N ILE A 457 22.12 -18.51 4.98
CA ILE A 457 22.91 -17.37 4.50
C ILE A 457 22.11 -16.09 4.72
N ALA A 458 22.74 -15.09 5.31
CA ALA A 458 22.19 -13.75 5.46
C ALA A 458 23.12 -12.69 4.87
N GLN A 459 22.54 -11.67 4.24
CA GLN A 459 23.24 -10.44 3.86
C GLN A 459 23.22 -9.49 5.06
N LEU A 460 24.38 -9.21 5.66
CA LEU A 460 24.49 -8.35 6.84
C LEU A 460 24.50 -6.87 6.45
N ASN A 461 25.33 -6.54 5.47
CA ASN A 461 25.40 -5.21 4.86
C ASN A 461 25.80 -5.34 3.38
N ASN A 462 26.26 -4.26 2.74
CA ASN A 462 26.55 -4.30 1.31
C ASN A 462 27.67 -5.29 0.93
N ASP A 463 28.62 -5.53 1.82
CA ASP A 463 29.85 -6.27 1.50
C ASP A 463 30.03 -7.49 2.42
N ASP A 464 29.18 -7.64 3.44
CA ASP A 464 29.26 -8.69 4.45
C ASP A 464 28.12 -9.72 4.35
N PHE A 465 28.50 -10.98 4.40
CA PHE A 465 27.61 -12.13 4.41
C PHE A 465 27.83 -12.95 5.69
N GLY A 466 26.75 -13.34 6.36
CA GLY A 466 26.75 -14.27 7.48
C GLY A 466 26.23 -15.63 7.07
N ILE A 467 26.94 -16.70 7.41
CA ILE A 467 26.52 -18.08 7.17
C ILE A 467 26.45 -18.80 8.51
N LEU A 468 25.25 -19.20 8.91
CA LEU A 468 25.02 -20.01 10.10
C LEU A 468 24.85 -21.47 9.67
N VAL A 469 25.76 -22.32 10.14
CA VAL A 469 25.75 -23.76 9.90
C VAL A 469 25.40 -24.44 11.21
N GLU A 470 24.32 -25.22 11.21
CA GLU A 470 23.80 -25.91 12.38
C GLU A 470 24.08 -27.41 12.31
N SER A 471 24.08 -28.10 13.46
CA SER A 471 24.25 -29.57 13.55
C SER A 471 25.58 -30.10 13.00
N LEU A 472 26.67 -29.42 13.31
CA LEU A 472 28.02 -29.86 12.97
C LEU A 472 28.45 -31.08 13.82
N SER A 473 29.25 -31.97 13.22
CA SER A 473 29.85 -33.12 13.91
C SER A 473 31.07 -32.75 14.74
N ASP A 474 31.88 -31.80 14.26
CA ASP A 474 33.13 -31.35 14.87
C ASP A 474 33.53 -29.95 14.35
N ALA A 475 34.56 -29.37 14.98
CA ALA A 475 35.11 -28.06 14.61
C ALA A 475 35.81 -28.07 13.25
N ASP A 476 36.43 -29.19 12.86
CA ASP A 476 37.13 -29.34 11.58
C ASP A 476 36.15 -29.23 10.41
N SER A 477 34.91 -29.69 10.58
CA SER A 477 33.83 -29.55 9.60
C SER A 477 33.48 -28.09 9.34
N ALA A 478 33.46 -27.23 10.38
CA ALA A 478 33.24 -25.79 10.21
C ALA A 478 34.39 -25.14 9.44
N GLN A 479 35.63 -25.52 9.75
CA GLN A 479 36.82 -25.03 9.07
C GLN A 479 36.83 -25.44 7.59
N GLN A 480 36.40 -26.67 7.29
CA GLN A 480 36.29 -27.16 5.92
C GLN A 480 35.23 -26.37 5.13
N ILE A 481 34.05 -26.12 5.71
CA ILE A 481 33.01 -25.31 5.04
C ILE A 481 33.51 -23.88 4.79
N ALA A 482 34.16 -23.26 5.78
CA ALA A 482 34.76 -21.93 5.61
C ALA A 482 35.83 -21.93 4.49
N SER A 483 36.60 -23.01 4.36
CA SER A 483 37.61 -23.19 3.31
C SER A 483 36.98 -23.34 1.93
N ASP A 484 35.94 -24.16 1.81
CA ASP A 484 35.23 -24.35 0.56
C ASP A 484 34.55 -23.06 0.08
N LEU A 485 33.98 -22.27 1.00
CA LEU A 485 33.42 -20.95 0.72
C LEU A 485 34.50 -19.95 0.28
N LEU A 486 35.65 -19.93 0.95
CA LEU A 486 36.78 -19.07 0.60
C LEU A 486 37.30 -19.39 -0.81
N ILE A 487 37.54 -20.66 -1.12
CA ILE A 487 38.03 -21.13 -2.43
C ILE A 487 37.02 -20.77 -3.52
N ALA A 488 35.72 -21.02 -3.29
CA ALA A 488 34.69 -20.67 -4.26
C ALA A 488 34.67 -19.16 -4.56
N LEU A 489 34.82 -18.31 -3.55
CA LEU A 489 34.84 -16.85 -3.74
C LEU A 489 36.11 -16.35 -4.44
N GLN A 490 37.24 -17.06 -4.33
CA GLN A 490 38.48 -16.71 -5.03
C GLN A 490 38.46 -17.00 -6.53
N GLU A 491 37.52 -17.82 -7.02
CA GLU A 491 37.32 -18.03 -8.45
C GLU A 491 36.87 -16.72 -9.14
N PRO A 492 37.37 -16.38 -10.35
CA PRO A 492 36.93 -15.19 -11.08
C PRO A 492 35.41 -15.16 -11.27
N LEU A 493 34.81 -13.99 -11.13
CA LEU A 493 33.38 -13.80 -11.34
C LEU A 493 33.17 -13.12 -12.69
N GLU A 494 32.47 -13.78 -13.61
CA GLU A 494 32.07 -13.17 -14.89
C GLU A 494 31.00 -12.12 -14.62
N PHE A 495 31.35 -10.86 -14.86
CA PHE A 495 30.49 -9.72 -14.59
C PHE A 495 30.57 -8.74 -15.78
N GLU A 496 29.46 -8.54 -16.48
CA GLU A 496 29.34 -7.59 -17.61
C GLU A 496 30.46 -7.75 -18.67
N ALA A 497 30.77 -8.99 -19.04
CA ALA A 497 31.84 -9.37 -19.99
C ALA A 497 33.28 -9.04 -19.53
N THR A 498 33.49 -8.77 -18.25
CA THR A 498 34.79 -8.64 -17.60
C THR A 498 34.96 -9.68 -16.48
N GLN A 499 36.20 -9.98 -16.12
CA GLN A 499 36.50 -10.84 -14.97
C GLN A 499 36.76 -9.98 -13.74
N LEU A 500 35.99 -10.19 -12.69
CA LEU A 500 36.22 -9.59 -11.37
C LEU A 500 36.89 -10.59 -10.44
N PHE A 501 37.91 -10.13 -9.74
CA PHE A 501 38.59 -10.89 -8.69
C PHE A 501 38.12 -10.41 -7.33
N LEU A 502 37.56 -11.33 -6.54
CA LEU A 502 37.12 -11.06 -5.18
C LEU A 502 38.26 -11.36 -4.21
N THR A 503 38.36 -10.54 -3.18
CA THR A 503 39.28 -10.69 -2.04
C THR A 503 38.45 -10.89 -0.77
N PRO A 504 37.95 -12.12 -0.52
CA PRO A 504 37.16 -12.43 0.67
C PRO A 504 38.02 -12.46 1.95
N ARG A 505 37.46 -11.96 3.05
CA ARG A 505 38.00 -12.06 4.41
C ARG A 505 37.01 -12.85 5.26
N VAL A 506 37.46 -13.97 5.83
CA VAL A 506 36.56 -14.92 6.49
C VAL A 506 36.87 -14.98 7.98
N GLY A 507 35.88 -14.66 8.80
CA GLY A 507 35.86 -14.89 10.24
C GLY A 507 35.00 -16.09 10.60
N LEU A 508 35.45 -16.92 11.52
CA LEU A 508 34.73 -18.11 11.99
C LEU A 508 34.64 -18.08 13.53
N SER A 509 33.46 -18.35 14.08
CA SER A 509 33.26 -18.61 15.51
C SER A 509 32.39 -19.84 15.72
N LEU A 510 32.65 -20.58 16.80
CA LEU A 510 32.03 -21.87 17.10
C LEU A 510 31.15 -21.82 18.36
N TRP A 511 29.98 -22.43 18.26
CA TRP A 511 29.08 -22.68 19.36
C TRP A 511 29.17 -24.15 19.82
N PRO A 512 29.26 -24.44 21.13
CA PRO A 512 29.35 -23.52 22.27
C PRO A 512 30.81 -23.26 22.74
N SER A 513 31.83 -23.62 21.95
CA SER A 513 33.24 -23.56 22.40
C SER A 513 33.74 -22.13 22.60
N ASP A 514 33.36 -21.22 21.71
CA ASP A 514 33.88 -19.87 21.66
C ASP A 514 32.92 -18.88 22.33
N SER A 515 31.62 -19.19 22.32
CA SER A 515 30.56 -18.26 22.68
C SER A 515 29.44 -18.92 23.50
N THR A 516 28.81 -18.14 24.38
CA THR A 516 27.84 -18.62 25.40
C THR A 516 26.38 -18.17 25.18
N ASN A 517 26.14 -17.28 24.22
CA ASN A 517 24.83 -17.07 23.57
C ASN A 517 24.98 -16.69 22.08
N GLY A 518 23.87 -16.60 21.34
CA GLY A 518 23.85 -16.22 19.92
C GLY A 518 24.46 -14.84 19.62
N ASP A 519 24.25 -13.86 20.51
CA ASP A 519 24.82 -12.51 20.37
C ASP A 519 26.36 -12.54 20.52
N ALA A 520 26.86 -13.37 21.45
CA ALA A 520 28.28 -13.61 21.61
C ALA A 520 28.86 -14.28 20.35
N LEU A 521 28.17 -15.27 19.76
CA LEU A 521 28.60 -15.94 18.54
C LEU A 521 28.75 -14.96 17.37
N LEU A 522 27.78 -14.05 17.19
CA LEU A 522 27.83 -13.00 16.18
C LEU A 522 28.97 -12.01 16.41
N ARG A 523 29.15 -11.55 17.66
CA ARG A 523 30.25 -10.65 18.02
C ARG A 523 31.61 -11.31 17.77
N ASP A 524 31.78 -12.56 18.19
CA ASP A 524 33.05 -13.26 18.15
C ASP A 524 33.45 -13.61 16.70
N ALA A 525 32.48 -13.98 15.84
CA ALA A 525 32.71 -14.16 14.41
C ALA A 525 33.10 -12.84 13.71
N ASN A 526 32.51 -11.71 14.11
CA ASN A 526 32.87 -10.39 13.59
C ASN A 526 34.28 -9.97 13.99
N ILE A 527 34.68 -10.22 15.24
CA ILE A 527 36.05 -9.98 15.72
C ILE A 527 37.07 -10.76 14.87
N ALA A 528 36.77 -12.02 14.58
CA ALA A 528 37.62 -12.87 13.75
C ALA A 528 37.71 -12.35 12.29
N MET A 529 36.57 -11.96 11.69
CA MET A 529 36.54 -11.39 10.33
C MET A 529 37.32 -10.07 10.27
N PHE A 530 37.13 -9.18 11.25
CA PHE A 530 37.85 -7.92 11.31
C PHE A 530 39.35 -8.13 11.47
N SER A 531 39.78 -9.12 12.25
CA SER A 531 41.20 -9.52 12.33
C SER A 531 41.74 -10.00 10.97
N ALA A 532 40.98 -10.83 10.23
CA ALA A 532 41.34 -11.26 8.89
C ALA A 532 41.49 -10.06 7.92
N ARG A 533 40.59 -9.08 8.02
CA ARG A 533 40.61 -7.84 7.24
C ARG A 533 41.86 -7.01 7.53
N ILE A 534 42.16 -6.81 8.82
CA ILE A 534 43.33 -6.05 9.28
C ILE A 534 44.63 -6.67 8.81
N ARG A 535 44.77 -7.99 8.96
CA ARG A 535 45.99 -8.71 8.60
C ARG A 535 46.20 -8.76 7.08
N GLN A 536 45.24 -8.26 6.30
CA GLN A 536 45.17 -8.39 4.85
C GLN A 536 45.40 -9.84 4.39
N SER A 537 45.06 -10.80 5.25
CA SER A 537 45.26 -12.21 4.99
C SER A 537 44.11 -12.78 4.18
N ASN A 538 44.40 -13.40 3.04
CA ASN A 538 43.40 -14.09 2.22
C ASN A 538 43.06 -15.47 2.81
N THR A 539 42.97 -15.56 4.15
CA THR A 539 42.76 -16.80 4.90
C THR A 539 41.58 -16.66 5.83
N ILE A 540 41.14 -17.80 6.36
CA ILE A 540 40.17 -17.86 7.45
C ILE A 540 40.86 -17.47 8.75
N CYS A 541 40.22 -16.61 9.54
CA CYS A 541 40.59 -16.36 10.92
C CYS A 541 39.52 -16.97 11.82
N SER A 542 39.91 -17.93 12.65
CA SER A 542 39.04 -18.49 13.68
C SER A 542 39.15 -17.64 14.94
N TYR A 543 38.03 -17.44 15.62
CA TYR A 543 37.99 -16.67 16.86
C TYR A 543 38.88 -17.32 17.92
N SER A 544 39.57 -16.48 18.70
CA SER A 544 40.22 -16.87 19.94
C SER A 544 40.36 -15.66 20.84
N MET A 545 40.54 -15.88 22.15
CA MET A 545 40.80 -14.77 23.09
C MET A 545 42.04 -13.94 22.71
N GLN A 546 43.04 -14.56 22.07
CA GLN A 546 44.23 -13.85 21.60
C GLN A 546 43.89 -12.90 20.45
N VAL A 547 43.11 -13.38 19.47
CA VAL A 547 42.61 -12.56 18.35
C VAL A 547 41.78 -11.39 18.86
N ALA A 548 40.91 -11.63 19.85
CA ALA A 548 40.10 -10.57 20.44
C ALA A 548 40.94 -9.47 21.11
N LYS A 549 41.98 -9.84 21.86
CA LYS A 549 42.91 -8.88 22.49
C LYS A 549 43.69 -8.05 21.46
N GLU A 550 44.14 -8.67 20.38
CA GLU A 550 44.85 -7.96 19.30
C GLU A 550 43.94 -6.93 18.62
N VAL A 551 42.70 -7.31 18.32
CA VAL A 551 41.68 -6.41 17.76
C VAL A 551 41.39 -5.24 18.72
N GLU A 552 41.24 -5.52 20.01
CA GLU A 552 41.02 -4.49 21.04
C GLU A 552 42.20 -3.52 21.16
N GLN A 553 43.42 -4.03 21.22
CA GLN A 553 44.64 -3.19 21.27
C GLN A 553 44.76 -2.28 20.06
N ARG A 554 44.49 -2.81 18.86
CA ARG A 554 44.53 -2.03 17.62
C ARG A 554 43.44 -0.96 17.58
N SER A 555 42.23 -1.29 18.02
CA SER A 555 41.14 -0.31 18.09
C SER A 555 41.44 0.82 19.08
N ARG A 556 42.07 0.52 20.22
CA ARG A 556 42.56 1.55 21.16
C ARG A 556 43.64 2.44 20.53
N LEU A 557 44.59 1.84 19.81
CA LEU A 557 45.63 2.58 19.09
C LEU A 557 45.04 3.52 18.02
N GLU A 558 44.01 3.06 17.30
CA GLU A 558 43.31 3.84 16.28
C GLU A 558 42.58 5.05 16.89
N GLN A 559 41.85 4.83 17.98
CA GLN A 559 41.18 5.90 18.72
C GLN A 559 42.17 6.93 19.28
N ALA A 560 43.31 6.47 19.79
CA ALA A 560 44.37 7.35 20.28
C ALA A 560 44.98 8.19 19.13
N LEU A 561 45.23 7.57 17.97
CA LEU A 561 45.83 8.22 16.80
C LEU A 561 44.97 9.37 16.25
N ILE A 562 43.65 9.23 16.21
CA ILE A 562 42.71 10.28 15.77
C ILE A 562 42.86 11.56 16.60
N SER A 563 43.21 11.44 17.89
CA SER A 563 43.35 12.59 18.78
C SER A 563 44.77 13.14 18.88
N ALA A 564 45.78 12.43 18.36
CA ALA A 564 47.20 12.71 18.58
C ALA A 564 47.65 14.05 17.97
N ILE A 565 47.19 14.39 16.76
CA ILE A 565 47.52 15.69 16.11
C ILE A 565 46.99 16.86 16.93
N LYS A 566 45.76 16.75 17.47
CA LYS A 566 45.11 17.83 18.23
C LYS A 566 45.68 18.02 19.65
N ARG A 567 46.47 17.05 20.12
CA ARG A 567 47.03 17.01 21.47
C ARG A 567 48.54 17.26 21.49
N ASP A 568 49.10 17.67 20.35
CA ASP A 568 50.53 17.91 20.19
C ASP A 568 51.39 16.71 20.64
N GLU A 569 50.92 15.49 20.35
CA GLU A 569 51.60 14.24 20.74
C GLU A 569 52.67 13.81 19.73
N PHE A 570 52.77 14.48 18.58
CA PHE A 570 53.77 14.20 17.55
C PHE A 570 55.00 15.08 17.70
N GLU A 571 56.17 14.50 17.45
CA GLU A 571 57.45 15.20 17.42
C GLU A 571 58.25 14.76 16.19
N VAL A 572 58.97 15.69 15.56
CA VAL A 572 59.85 15.38 14.42
C VAL A 572 61.28 15.28 14.92
N TYR A 573 61.90 14.12 14.70
CA TYR A 573 63.32 13.90 14.95
C TYR A 573 64.06 14.06 13.62
N TYR A 574 65.32 14.45 13.68
CA TYR A 574 66.13 14.74 12.52
C TYR A 574 67.38 13.87 12.55
N GLN A 575 67.65 13.15 11.45
CA GLN A 575 68.87 12.36 11.32
C GLN A 575 69.81 13.02 10.29
N PRO A 576 71.07 13.31 10.65
CA PRO A 576 71.99 13.99 9.75
C PRO A 576 72.45 13.10 8.58
N GLN A 577 72.56 13.73 7.41
CA GLN A 577 73.11 13.17 6.18
C GLN A 577 74.50 13.78 5.92
N ILE A 578 75.49 12.92 5.74
CA ILE A 578 76.91 13.30 5.68
C ILE A 578 77.45 13.12 4.27
N VAL A 579 78.17 14.11 3.74
CA VAL A 579 78.93 13.94 2.48
C VAL A 579 80.18 13.13 2.73
N LEU A 580 80.33 12.09 1.92
CA LEU A 580 81.48 11.22 1.93
C LEU A 580 82.73 12.01 1.50
N GLY A 581 83.81 11.92 2.28
CA GLY A 581 85.10 12.58 2.01
C GLY A 581 85.25 14.01 2.56
N SER A 582 84.17 14.68 3.00
CA SER A 582 84.27 15.94 3.75
C SER A 582 83.80 15.84 5.21
N GLY A 583 83.06 14.79 5.56
CA GLY A 583 82.51 14.60 6.91
C GLY A 583 81.47 15.64 7.33
N ARG A 584 81.06 16.53 6.41
CA ARG A 584 80.13 17.63 6.69
C ARG A 584 78.69 17.15 6.64
N ILE A 585 77.89 17.65 7.57
CA ILE A 585 76.42 17.58 7.51
C ILE A 585 75.95 18.50 6.39
N ILE A 586 75.19 17.95 5.45
CA ILE A 586 74.62 18.69 4.31
C ILE A 586 73.10 18.65 4.27
N GLY A 587 72.49 17.72 5.00
CA GLY A 587 71.07 17.55 5.05
C GLY A 587 70.65 16.76 6.26
N VAL A 588 69.34 16.65 6.44
CA VAL A 588 68.68 15.95 7.53
C VAL A 588 67.44 15.27 7.01
N GLU A 589 67.19 14.05 7.48
CA GLU A 589 65.91 13.36 7.25
C GLU A 589 64.97 13.60 8.44
N ALA A 590 63.75 14.03 8.15
CA ALA A 590 62.69 14.22 9.13
C ALA A 590 61.95 12.90 9.41
N LEU A 591 62.03 12.46 10.66
CA LEU A 591 61.52 11.17 11.12
C LEU A 591 60.49 11.40 12.24
N LEU A 592 59.24 11.05 11.95
CA LEU A 592 58.13 11.23 12.88
C LEU A 592 58.27 10.33 14.13
N ARG A 593 57.92 10.86 15.30
CA ARG A 593 57.77 10.14 16.56
C ARG A 593 56.43 10.48 17.19
N TRP A 594 55.80 9.48 17.83
CA TRP A 594 54.54 9.68 18.54
C TRP A 594 54.73 9.40 20.03
N HIS A 595 54.59 10.45 20.84
CA HIS A 595 54.66 10.40 22.29
C HIS A 595 53.25 10.28 22.86
N ASN A 596 52.79 9.05 23.06
CA ASN A 596 51.47 8.83 23.64
C ASN A 596 51.55 8.79 25.19
N PRO A 597 50.67 9.49 25.92
CA PRO A 597 50.69 9.51 27.39
C PRO A 597 50.50 8.15 28.07
N GLU A 598 49.80 7.22 27.43
CA GLU A 598 49.48 5.90 27.99
C GLU A 598 50.41 4.80 27.46
N LEU A 599 50.78 4.87 26.17
CA LEU A 599 51.58 3.85 25.49
C LEU A 599 53.09 4.17 25.48
N GLY A 600 53.49 5.38 25.88
CA GLY A 600 54.86 5.85 25.77
C GLY A 600 55.24 6.22 24.34
N LEU A 601 56.53 6.06 24.00
CA LEU A 601 57.01 6.33 22.64
C LEU A 601 56.59 5.22 21.68
N VAL A 602 55.74 5.56 20.72
CA VAL A 602 55.26 4.66 19.67
C VAL A 602 56.03 4.94 18.37
N PHE A 603 56.68 3.91 17.82
CA PHE A 603 57.48 4.02 16.61
C PHE A 603 56.64 4.00 15.32
N PRO A 604 57.08 4.66 14.23
CA PRO A 604 56.37 4.74 12.95
C PRO A 604 55.88 3.40 12.38
N SER A 605 56.68 2.33 12.50
CA SER A 605 56.32 0.99 12.03
C SER A 605 55.00 0.45 12.61
N THR A 606 54.58 0.97 13.77
CA THR A 606 53.37 0.53 14.48
C THR A 606 52.14 1.35 14.07
N PHE A 607 52.28 2.67 13.87
CA PHE A 607 51.13 3.56 13.66
C PHE A 607 51.00 4.11 12.23
N ILE A 608 52.06 4.15 11.42
CA ILE A 608 51.97 4.61 10.02
C ILE A 608 51.03 3.72 9.19
N PRO A 609 51.12 2.37 9.24
CA PRO A 609 50.16 1.52 8.51
C PRO A 609 48.70 1.74 8.95
N LEU A 610 48.49 2.14 10.21
CA LEU A 610 47.18 2.47 10.74
C LEU A 610 46.71 3.85 10.26
N ALA A 611 47.60 4.84 10.23
CA ALA A 611 47.35 6.17 9.68
C ALA A 611 46.99 6.11 8.20
N GLU A 612 47.66 5.24 7.43
CA GLU A 612 47.37 5.00 6.02
C GLU A 612 45.98 4.37 5.85
N HIS A 613 45.68 3.31 6.61
CA HIS A 613 44.39 2.63 6.53
C HIS A 613 43.20 3.55 6.89
N THR A 614 43.40 4.45 7.84
CA THR A 614 42.38 5.40 8.30
C THR A 614 42.33 6.69 7.49
N GLY A 615 43.31 6.92 6.61
CA GLY A 615 43.47 8.17 5.87
C GLY A 615 44.08 9.33 6.68
N LEU A 616 44.33 9.14 7.98
CA LEU A 616 44.95 10.14 8.85
C LEU A 616 46.39 10.49 8.43
N ILE A 617 47.05 9.62 7.65
CA ILE A 617 48.42 9.84 7.18
C ILE A 617 48.59 11.19 6.48
N ARG A 618 47.57 11.67 5.75
CA ARG A 618 47.61 12.95 5.04
C ARG A 618 47.69 14.14 5.99
N GLU A 619 46.88 14.12 7.06
CA GLU A 619 46.93 15.18 8.08
C GLU A 619 48.26 15.16 8.83
N ILE A 620 48.81 13.98 9.07
CA ILE A 620 50.11 13.79 9.73
C ILE A 620 51.25 14.30 8.85
N GLY A 621 51.34 13.88 7.58
CA GLY A 621 52.42 14.30 6.68
C GLY A 621 52.36 15.79 6.36
N SER A 622 51.15 16.36 6.24
CA SER A 622 50.94 17.81 6.19
C SER A 622 51.61 18.54 7.36
N TRP A 623 51.41 18.03 8.57
CA TRP A 623 52.00 18.58 9.79
C TRP A 623 53.51 18.39 9.84
N VAL A 624 54.03 17.21 9.43
CA VAL A 624 55.47 16.93 9.37
C VAL A 624 56.15 17.87 8.39
N LEU A 625 55.61 18.01 7.17
CA LEU A 625 56.17 18.83 6.11
C LEU A 625 56.30 20.30 6.56
N ARG A 626 55.23 20.87 7.13
CA ARG A 626 55.27 22.25 7.66
C ARG A 626 56.28 22.41 8.79
N THR A 627 56.23 21.52 9.78
CA THR A 627 57.09 21.59 10.98
C THR A 627 58.56 21.47 10.61
N ALA A 628 58.90 20.51 9.77
CA ALA A 628 60.27 20.27 9.34
C ALA A 628 60.81 21.40 8.45
N CYS A 629 60.01 21.92 7.50
CA CYS A 629 60.44 23.04 6.65
C CYS A 629 60.75 24.30 7.47
N HIS A 630 59.90 24.62 8.45
CA HIS A 630 60.14 25.75 9.36
C HIS A 630 61.41 25.55 10.19
N GLN A 631 61.63 24.35 10.74
CA GLN A 631 62.80 24.07 11.56
C GLN A 631 64.11 24.18 10.74
N VAL A 632 64.15 23.62 9.53
CA VAL A 632 65.34 23.70 8.68
C VAL A 632 65.60 25.12 8.19
N GLN A 633 64.56 25.88 7.86
CA GLN A 633 64.75 27.30 7.55
C GLN A 633 65.33 28.07 8.73
N GLN A 634 64.89 27.78 9.96
CA GLN A 634 65.44 28.41 11.16
C GLN A 634 66.95 28.13 11.30
N TRP A 635 67.41 26.90 11.04
CA TRP A 635 68.85 26.58 11.03
C TRP A 635 69.62 27.32 9.93
N ASN A 636 69.02 27.43 8.74
CA ASN A 636 69.61 28.17 7.62
C ASN A 636 69.78 29.66 7.95
N GLU A 637 68.79 30.29 8.61
CA GLU A 637 68.83 31.69 9.03
C GLU A 637 69.84 31.96 10.16
N GLN A 638 70.07 30.97 11.04
CA GLN A 638 71.10 31.02 12.09
C GLN A 638 72.52 30.84 11.55
N GLY A 639 72.68 30.53 10.26
CA GLY A 639 73.99 30.33 9.64
C GLY A 639 74.61 28.95 9.93
N LEU A 640 73.80 27.98 10.37
CA LEU A 640 74.24 26.60 10.67
C LEU A 640 74.45 25.73 9.41
N GLY A 641 74.54 26.39 8.26
CA GLY A 641 74.75 25.79 6.96
C GLY A 641 73.46 25.75 6.14
N PRO A 642 73.55 25.66 4.80
CA PRO A 642 72.37 25.54 3.96
C PRO A 642 71.93 24.06 3.89
N LEU A 643 71.20 23.61 4.90
CA LEU A 643 70.80 22.21 5.06
C LEU A 643 69.68 21.83 4.09
N ARG A 644 69.78 20.64 3.48
CA ARG A 644 68.70 19.98 2.76
C ARG A 644 67.81 19.22 3.75
N LEU A 645 66.50 19.35 3.61
CA LEU A 645 65.49 18.61 4.37
C LEU A 645 64.94 17.48 3.51
N ALA A 646 65.04 16.25 3.98
CA ALA A 646 64.38 15.11 3.36
C ALA A 646 63.13 14.70 4.16
N VAL A 647 61.99 14.53 3.48
CA VAL A 647 60.71 14.12 4.07
C VAL A 647 60.12 12.94 3.29
N ASN A 648 59.82 11.86 4.02
CA ASN A 648 59.15 10.68 3.49
C ASN A 648 57.68 10.96 3.15
N LEU A 649 57.23 10.46 1.98
CA LEU A 649 55.84 10.50 1.55
C LEU A 649 55.21 9.11 1.49
N SER A 650 54.04 8.95 2.09
CA SER A 650 53.23 7.74 1.94
C SER A 650 52.71 7.61 0.50
N PRO A 651 52.49 6.38 -0.01
CA PRO A 651 51.81 6.15 -1.30
C PRO A 651 50.46 6.87 -1.41
N LEU A 652 49.71 6.98 -0.30
CA LEU A 652 48.39 7.64 -0.28
C LEU A 652 48.47 9.16 -0.40
N GLU A 653 49.57 9.75 0.06
CA GLU A 653 49.83 11.20 -0.05
C GLU A 653 50.34 11.53 -1.45
N PHE A 654 51.18 10.67 -2.02
CA PHE A 654 51.73 10.85 -3.37
C PHE A 654 50.65 10.88 -4.47
N VAL A 655 49.60 10.08 -4.33
CA VAL A 655 48.47 10.03 -5.28
C VAL A 655 47.41 11.10 -4.95
N ASP A 656 47.58 11.89 -3.89
CA ASP A 656 46.67 12.99 -3.59
C ASP A 656 46.87 14.14 -4.60
N LYS A 657 45.75 14.56 -5.21
CA LYS A 657 45.72 15.68 -6.15
C LYS A 657 46.13 17.01 -5.51
N ASN A 658 46.04 17.10 -4.18
CA ASN A 658 46.35 18.31 -3.44
C ASN A 658 47.82 18.43 -3.01
N LEU A 659 48.64 17.38 -3.15
CA LEU A 659 50.03 17.38 -2.69
C LEU A 659 50.83 18.56 -3.25
N TYR A 660 50.70 18.86 -4.54
CA TYR A 660 51.42 19.98 -5.16
C TYR A 660 51.07 21.33 -4.51
N ALA A 661 49.78 21.58 -4.28
CA ALA A 661 49.31 22.82 -3.65
C ALA A 661 49.83 22.94 -2.22
N GLU A 662 49.80 21.83 -1.47
CA GLU A 662 50.31 21.76 -0.10
C GLU A 662 51.81 22.04 0.02
N VAL A 663 52.62 21.49 -0.88
CA VAL A 663 54.05 21.77 -0.94
C VAL A 663 54.31 23.24 -1.27
N CYS A 664 53.55 23.82 -2.21
CA CYS A 664 53.65 25.25 -2.53
C CYS A 664 53.35 26.12 -1.31
N ASP A 665 52.21 25.87 -0.66
CA ASP A 665 51.76 26.63 0.52
C ASP A 665 52.78 26.51 1.67
N THR A 666 53.36 25.33 1.87
CA THR A 666 54.35 25.10 2.92
C THR A 666 55.67 25.83 2.65
N LEU A 667 56.16 25.80 1.41
CA LEU A 667 57.38 26.54 1.02
C LEU A 667 57.16 28.06 1.11
N GLU A 668 55.98 28.56 0.74
CA GLU A 668 55.66 29.98 0.87
C GLU A 668 55.61 30.43 2.35
N GLN A 669 55.01 29.62 3.23
CA GLN A 669 54.90 29.93 4.66
C GLN A 669 56.24 29.81 5.39
N SER A 670 57.01 28.76 5.10
CA SER A 670 58.32 28.54 5.72
C SER A 670 59.42 29.41 5.15
N ARG A 671 59.28 29.89 3.90
CA ARG A 671 60.32 30.59 3.13
C ARG A 671 61.58 29.76 2.88
N LEU A 672 61.49 28.44 3.04
CA LEU A 672 62.56 27.53 2.67
C LEU A 672 62.76 27.58 1.15
N ASP A 673 64.01 27.69 0.71
CA ASP A 673 64.35 27.57 -0.71
C ASP A 673 63.87 26.18 -1.23
N PRO A 674 63.04 26.10 -2.28
CA PRO A 674 62.55 24.83 -2.81
C PRO A 674 63.67 23.82 -3.09
N ALA A 675 64.87 24.27 -3.50
CA ALA A 675 66.02 23.40 -3.75
C ALA A 675 66.55 22.70 -2.48
N ARG A 676 66.13 23.14 -1.29
CA ARG A 676 66.46 22.55 0.00
C ARG A 676 65.44 21.54 0.49
N LEU A 677 64.27 21.42 -0.15
CA LEU A 677 63.31 20.37 0.16
C LEU A 677 63.56 19.17 -0.76
N GLU A 678 63.66 17.99 -0.17
CA GLU A 678 63.74 16.69 -0.83
C GLU A 678 62.56 15.83 -0.37
N LEU A 679 61.80 15.30 -1.34
CA LEU A 679 60.68 14.40 -1.05
C LEU A 679 61.10 12.98 -1.41
N GLU A 680 60.96 12.09 -0.44
CA GLU A 680 61.36 10.68 -0.55
C GLU A 680 60.14 9.81 -0.82
N ILE A 681 60.20 9.03 -1.89
CA ILE A 681 59.07 8.23 -2.37
C ILE A 681 59.55 6.79 -2.50
N THR A 682 58.82 5.87 -1.87
CA THR A 682 59.13 4.43 -2.00
C THR A 682 58.96 3.95 -3.43
N GLU A 683 59.78 2.96 -3.81
CA GLU A 683 59.72 2.30 -5.11
C GLU A 683 58.32 1.79 -5.47
N SER A 684 57.62 1.20 -4.49
CA SER A 684 56.28 0.65 -4.68
C SER A 684 55.22 1.72 -4.97
N ALA A 685 55.34 2.92 -4.40
CA ALA A 685 54.41 4.03 -4.63
C ALA A 685 54.46 4.51 -6.10
N LEU A 686 55.67 4.54 -6.69
CA LEU A 686 55.87 4.99 -8.08
C LEU A 686 55.24 4.05 -9.12
N MET A 687 55.10 2.77 -8.81
CA MET A 687 54.65 1.75 -9.77
C MET A 687 53.12 1.59 -9.85
N GLN A 688 52.35 2.16 -8.92
CA GLN A 688 50.88 2.00 -8.91
C GLN A 688 50.16 2.78 -10.00
N ASN A 689 50.63 4.00 -10.35
CA ASN A 689 50.02 4.83 -11.40
C ASN A 689 51.06 5.68 -12.14
N LEU A 690 51.75 5.07 -13.11
CA LEU A 690 52.93 5.65 -13.76
C LEU A 690 52.71 7.02 -14.42
N ASP A 691 51.56 7.25 -15.07
CA ASP A 691 51.34 8.48 -15.83
C ASP A 691 50.98 9.66 -14.92
N GLU A 692 50.17 9.43 -13.88
CA GLU A 692 49.87 10.46 -12.87
C GLU A 692 51.09 10.79 -12.02
N ALA A 693 51.86 9.77 -11.60
CA ALA A 693 53.11 9.94 -10.86
C ALA A 693 54.10 10.85 -11.60
N LYS A 694 54.30 10.62 -12.90
CA LYS A 694 55.18 11.48 -13.73
C LYS A 694 54.71 12.93 -13.78
N ALA A 695 53.41 13.17 -13.85
CA ALA A 695 52.86 14.52 -13.92
C ALA A 695 53.10 15.30 -12.62
N VAL A 696 52.82 14.69 -11.47
CA VAL A 696 53.05 15.29 -10.14
C VAL A 696 54.53 15.55 -9.90
N MET A 697 55.39 14.56 -10.18
CA MET A 697 56.83 14.74 -10.02
C MET A 697 57.39 15.87 -10.89
N ARG A 698 56.95 16.00 -12.16
CA ARG A 698 57.37 17.12 -13.01
C ARG A 698 56.95 18.46 -12.44
N ALA A 699 55.72 18.58 -11.93
CA ALA A 699 55.24 19.81 -11.30
C ALA A 699 56.09 20.18 -10.07
N LEU A 700 56.42 19.20 -9.22
CA LEU A 700 57.30 19.42 -8.06
C LEU A 700 58.73 19.81 -8.47
N LYS A 701 59.26 19.23 -9.55
CA LYS A 701 60.56 19.61 -10.11
C LYS A 701 60.57 21.01 -10.69
N GLU A 702 59.49 21.43 -11.36
CA GLU A 702 59.33 22.80 -11.87
C GLU A 702 59.28 23.84 -10.73
N LEU A 703 58.78 23.45 -9.55
CA LEU A 703 58.83 24.26 -8.33
C LEU A 703 60.25 24.38 -7.77
N GLY A 704 61.16 23.46 -8.11
CA GLY A 704 62.55 23.42 -7.67
C GLY A 704 62.84 22.41 -6.55
N VAL A 705 61.86 21.59 -6.16
CA VAL A 705 62.00 20.55 -5.14
C VAL A 705 62.85 19.38 -5.65
N SER A 706 63.64 18.75 -4.79
CA SER A 706 64.40 17.54 -5.10
C SER A 706 63.57 16.28 -4.85
N LEU A 707 63.76 15.24 -5.67
CA LEU A 707 63.01 13.98 -5.55
C LEU A 707 63.98 12.81 -5.39
N ALA A 708 63.79 12.03 -4.33
CA ALA A 708 64.56 10.83 -4.03
C ALA A 708 63.67 9.59 -4.10
N ILE A 709 64.22 8.48 -4.59
CA ILE A 709 63.59 7.17 -4.46
C ILE A 709 64.14 6.48 -3.21
N ASP A 710 63.23 6.04 -2.36
CA ASP A 710 63.52 5.38 -1.10
C ASP A 710 63.31 3.86 -1.18
N ASP A 711 63.94 3.11 -0.26
CA ASP A 711 63.94 1.65 -0.16
C ASP A 711 64.38 0.91 -1.44
N PHE A 712 65.29 1.52 -2.23
CA PHE A 712 65.60 1.04 -3.58
C PHE A 712 66.26 -0.35 -3.57
N GLY A 713 65.69 -1.28 -4.35
CA GLY A 713 66.21 -2.65 -4.52
C GLY A 713 65.43 -3.72 -3.74
N THR A 714 64.49 -3.33 -2.88
CA THR A 714 63.61 -4.25 -2.16
C THR A 714 62.37 -4.68 -2.97
N GLY A 715 62.09 -4.01 -4.10
CA GLY A 715 60.97 -4.26 -5.01
C GLY A 715 61.36 -4.77 -6.41
N TYR A 716 60.35 -5.00 -7.25
CA TYR A 716 60.50 -5.43 -8.65
C TYR A 716 60.49 -4.23 -9.61
N SER A 717 61.47 -3.32 -9.52
CA SER A 717 61.61 -2.26 -10.52
C SER A 717 62.13 -2.78 -11.85
N SER A 718 61.36 -2.53 -12.92
CA SER A 718 61.91 -2.60 -14.26
C SER A 718 62.79 -1.36 -14.46
N LEU A 719 64.11 -1.54 -14.54
CA LEU A 719 65.10 -0.48 -14.85
C LEU A 719 64.67 0.42 -16.01
N SER A 720 63.86 -0.09 -16.94
CA SER A 720 63.27 0.65 -18.06
C SER A 720 62.43 1.86 -17.63
N ASN A 721 61.83 1.85 -16.44
CA ASN A 721 60.92 2.90 -15.98
C ASN A 721 61.66 4.02 -15.24
N LEU A 722 62.75 3.69 -14.53
CA LEU A 722 63.50 4.64 -13.72
C LEU A 722 64.05 5.82 -14.54
N GLN A 723 64.54 5.55 -15.77
CA GLN A 723 65.06 6.58 -16.69
C GLN A 723 64.02 7.64 -17.11
N HIS A 724 62.73 7.40 -16.90
CA HIS A 724 61.65 8.29 -17.32
C HIS A 724 61.14 9.20 -16.19
N PHE A 725 61.56 8.96 -14.95
CA PHE A 725 61.18 9.79 -13.80
C PHE A 725 62.23 10.88 -13.57
N PRO A 726 61.81 12.11 -13.22
CA PRO A 726 62.74 13.21 -12.99
C PRO A 726 63.27 13.15 -11.55
N LEU A 727 64.04 12.11 -11.24
CA LEU A 727 64.67 11.87 -9.94
C LEU A 727 66.02 12.59 -9.84
N ASP A 728 66.44 12.90 -8.60
CA ASP A 728 67.75 13.47 -8.29
C ASP A 728 68.63 12.50 -7.49
N ARG A 729 68.02 11.69 -6.61
CA ARG A 729 68.74 10.82 -5.67
C ARG A 729 68.15 9.41 -5.58
N ILE A 730 69.01 8.44 -5.28
CA ILE A 730 68.64 7.08 -4.88
C ILE A 730 69.12 6.83 -3.45
N LYS A 731 68.21 6.38 -2.57
CA LYS A 731 68.55 5.89 -1.23
C LYS A 731 68.69 4.37 -1.26
N ILE A 732 69.83 3.86 -0.81
CA ILE A 732 70.07 2.41 -0.67
C ILE A 732 69.54 1.97 0.69
N ASP A 733 68.57 1.04 0.66
CA ASP A 733 67.95 0.50 1.87
C ASP A 733 68.97 -0.12 2.83
N GLN A 734 68.69 0.02 4.13
CA GLN A 734 69.52 -0.50 5.21
C GLN A 734 69.72 -2.02 5.16
N SER A 735 68.83 -2.80 4.54
CA SER A 735 69.01 -4.25 4.41
C SER A 735 70.24 -4.59 3.57
N PHE A 736 70.53 -3.79 2.54
CA PHE A 736 71.72 -3.96 1.72
C PHE A 736 72.97 -3.50 2.45
N THR A 737 72.92 -2.44 3.26
CA THR A 737 74.09 -1.92 3.98
C THR A 737 74.50 -2.78 5.17
N ARG A 738 73.54 -3.38 5.87
CA ARG A 738 73.78 -4.31 6.98
C ARG A 738 74.54 -5.57 6.56
N GLU A 739 74.25 -6.12 5.39
CA GLU A 739 74.81 -7.39 4.92
C GLU A 739 76.06 -7.26 4.03
N ILE A 740 76.58 -6.05 3.80
CA ILE A 740 77.75 -5.79 2.90
C ILE A 740 78.96 -6.67 3.23
N HIS A 741 79.17 -6.99 4.51
CA HIS A 741 80.33 -7.75 4.98
C HIS A 741 80.10 -9.26 5.06
N THR A 742 78.84 -9.69 5.16
CA THR A 742 78.48 -11.09 5.41
C THR A 742 78.00 -11.81 4.15
N ASN A 743 77.57 -11.06 3.13
CA ASN A 743 76.93 -11.60 1.94
C ASN A 743 77.52 -10.99 0.66
N GLU A 744 78.32 -11.79 -0.06
CA GLU A 744 78.99 -11.36 -1.30
C GLU A 744 77.97 -10.94 -2.39
N ASN A 745 76.80 -11.57 -2.43
CA ASN A 745 75.76 -11.19 -3.39
C ASN A 745 75.18 -9.80 -3.08
N VAL A 746 74.92 -9.50 -1.81
CA VAL A 746 74.45 -8.17 -1.39
C VAL A 746 75.50 -7.11 -1.72
N ARG A 747 76.78 -7.42 -1.49
CA ARG A 747 77.89 -6.52 -1.83
C ARG A 747 77.92 -6.16 -3.32
N GLU A 748 77.77 -7.14 -4.21
CA GLU A 748 77.71 -6.92 -5.66
C GLU A 748 76.45 -6.17 -6.10
N ILE A 749 75.30 -6.43 -5.45
CA ILE A 749 74.05 -5.68 -5.70
C ILE A 749 74.24 -4.21 -5.33
N THR A 750 74.77 -3.91 -4.14
CA THR A 750 75.05 -2.53 -3.69
C THR A 750 75.98 -1.81 -4.65
N LEU A 751 77.07 -2.46 -5.10
CA LEU A 751 77.98 -1.90 -6.12
C LEU A 751 77.27 -1.63 -7.45
N THR A 752 76.37 -2.52 -7.86
CA THR A 752 75.59 -2.38 -9.09
C THR A 752 74.63 -1.19 -9.01
N ILE A 753 73.93 -1.02 -7.88
CA ILE A 753 73.03 0.12 -7.63
C ILE A 753 73.80 1.44 -7.72
N ILE A 754 74.95 1.55 -7.03
CA ILE A 754 75.80 2.76 -7.04
C ILE A 754 76.26 3.09 -8.46
N ASN A 755 76.76 2.09 -9.20
CA ASN A 755 77.22 2.31 -10.58
C ASN A 755 76.08 2.69 -11.54
N MET A 756 74.89 2.13 -11.34
CA MET A 756 73.70 2.47 -12.12
C MET A 756 73.28 3.93 -11.89
N ALA A 757 73.16 4.34 -10.63
CA ALA A 757 72.77 5.70 -10.27
C ALA A 757 73.73 6.74 -10.88
N LYS A 758 75.05 6.51 -10.78
CA LYS A 758 76.07 7.35 -11.42
C LYS A 758 75.91 7.48 -12.93
N ARG A 759 75.57 6.38 -13.62
CA ARG A 759 75.33 6.40 -15.07
C ARG A 759 74.07 7.17 -15.45
N LEU A 760 73.07 7.17 -14.58
CA LEU A 760 71.84 7.96 -14.70
C LEU A 760 72.02 9.40 -14.21
N LYS A 761 73.20 9.76 -13.71
CA LYS A 761 73.53 11.06 -13.10
C LYS A 761 72.66 11.40 -11.88
N LEU A 762 72.33 10.36 -11.11
CA LEU A 762 71.65 10.47 -9.83
C LEU A 762 72.68 10.40 -8.70
N GLU A 763 72.47 11.17 -7.65
CA GLU A 763 73.25 11.09 -6.41
C GLU A 763 72.83 9.85 -5.60
N VAL A 764 73.75 9.29 -4.83
CA VAL A 764 73.49 8.08 -4.03
C VAL A 764 73.75 8.32 -2.56
N ILE A 765 72.74 8.04 -1.74
CA ILE A 765 72.86 8.00 -0.28
C ILE A 765 72.68 6.56 0.21
N ALA A 766 73.55 6.12 1.10
CA ALA A 766 73.43 4.81 1.75
C ALA A 766 72.93 4.96 3.19
N GLU A 767 71.85 4.24 3.52
CA GLU A 767 71.24 4.27 4.84
C GLU A 767 71.71 3.16 5.76
N GLY A 768 71.45 3.27 7.07
CA GLY A 768 71.74 2.20 8.02
C GLY A 768 73.23 1.93 8.21
N VAL A 769 74.09 2.93 7.98
CA VAL A 769 75.53 2.82 8.22
C VAL A 769 75.80 2.80 9.73
N GLU A 770 76.29 1.67 10.23
CA GLU A 770 76.49 1.41 11.66
C GLU A 770 77.97 1.18 12.04
N SER A 771 78.87 1.02 11.06
CA SER A 771 80.28 0.69 11.29
C SER A 771 81.26 1.37 10.32
N GLU A 772 82.48 1.59 10.78
CA GLU A 772 83.58 2.15 9.99
C GLU A 772 83.90 1.31 8.74
N SER A 773 83.79 -0.01 8.83
CA SER A 773 84.04 -0.90 7.69
C SER A 773 82.99 -0.73 6.57
N GLN A 774 81.73 -0.44 6.90
CA GLN A 774 80.69 -0.10 5.91
C GLN A 774 81.02 1.22 5.22
N VAL A 775 81.45 2.24 5.98
CA VAL A 775 81.90 3.54 5.44
C VAL A 775 83.03 3.34 4.43
N ALA A 776 84.07 2.57 4.79
CA ALA A 776 85.22 2.34 3.92
C ALA A 776 84.84 1.61 2.62
N PHE A 777 83.88 0.67 2.67
CA PHE A 777 83.40 0.00 1.46
C PHE A 777 82.58 0.94 0.56
N LEU A 778 81.68 1.74 1.15
CA LEU A 778 80.85 2.69 0.41
C LEU A 778 81.69 3.80 -0.23
N ASP A 779 82.75 4.25 0.44
CA ASP A 779 83.77 5.15 -0.12
C ASP A 779 84.48 4.55 -1.34
N GLN A 780 84.93 3.30 -1.24
CA GLN A 780 85.57 2.60 -2.38
C GLN A 780 84.64 2.44 -3.59
N CYS A 781 83.33 2.25 -3.36
CA CYS A 781 82.33 2.20 -4.41
C CYS A 781 81.97 3.60 -4.96
N GLY A 782 82.40 4.64 -4.26
CA GLY A 782 82.15 6.06 -4.51
C GLY A 782 80.69 6.45 -4.27
N CYS A 783 80.09 5.98 -3.18
CA CYS A 783 78.82 6.53 -2.69
C CYS A 783 78.98 8.03 -2.36
N ASP A 784 77.98 8.85 -2.65
CA ASP A 784 78.10 10.31 -2.49
C ASP A 784 77.83 10.75 -1.05
N GLU A 785 76.81 10.16 -0.42
CA GLU A 785 76.32 10.53 0.91
C GLU A 785 76.05 9.31 1.79
N LEU A 786 76.11 9.50 3.11
CA LEU A 786 75.91 8.45 4.10
C LEU A 786 74.95 8.90 5.21
N GLN A 787 74.13 7.97 5.69
CA GLN A 787 73.24 8.15 6.84
C GLN A 787 73.21 6.88 7.69
N GLY A 788 73.27 7.04 9.02
CA GLY A 788 73.16 5.90 9.93
C GLY A 788 73.68 6.17 11.34
N TYR A 789 73.51 5.18 12.21
CA TYR A 789 73.84 5.29 13.64
C TYR A 789 75.33 5.39 13.94
N TYR A 790 76.20 5.07 12.97
CA TYR A 790 77.63 5.34 13.09
C TYR A 790 77.92 6.83 13.32
N PHE A 791 77.11 7.71 12.72
CA PHE A 791 77.26 9.16 12.88
C PHE A 791 76.37 9.67 14.02
N SER A 792 75.07 9.47 13.89
CA SER A 792 74.10 9.88 14.90
C SER A 792 72.82 9.07 14.76
N HIS A 793 72.20 8.77 15.90
CA HIS A 793 70.78 8.44 15.93
C HIS A 793 69.94 9.65 15.49
N PRO A 794 68.68 9.45 15.10
CA PRO A 794 67.73 10.56 14.97
C PRO A 794 67.60 11.32 16.28
N LEU A 795 67.69 12.64 16.24
CA LEU A 795 67.68 13.51 17.41
C LEU A 795 66.50 14.51 17.37
N PRO A 796 65.95 14.92 18.51
CA PRO A 796 65.08 16.10 18.56
C PRO A 796 65.80 17.34 18.02
N ALA A 797 65.04 18.33 17.56
CA ALA A 797 65.61 19.56 16.99
C ALA A 797 66.68 20.20 17.90
N THR A 798 66.40 20.34 19.21
CA THR A 798 67.30 20.97 20.19
C THR A 798 68.66 20.28 20.32
N ASP A 799 68.69 18.96 20.17
CA ASP A 799 69.91 18.18 20.30
C ASP A 799 70.72 18.23 19.01
N LEU A 800 70.03 18.27 17.86
CA LEU A 800 70.67 18.47 16.56
C LEU A 800 71.25 19.88 16.42
N ASP A 801 70.60 20.93 16.94
CA ASP A 801 71.17 22.29 17.03
C ASP A 801 72.58 22.23 17.61
N SER A 802 72.75 21.51 18.73
CA SER A 802 74.04 21.40 19.42
C SER A 802 75.10 20.70 18.56
N LEU A 803 74.71 19.69 17.78
CA LEU A 803 75.59 18.98 16.86
C LEU A 803 76.02 19.87 15.68
N LEU A 804 75.09 20.66 15.12
CA LEU A 804 75.35 21.58 14.01
C LEU A 804 76.32 22.73 14.39
N HIS A 805 76.35 23.14 15.65
CA HIS A 805 77.30 24.15 16.16
C HIS A 805 78.73 23.63 16.32
N ASN A 806 78.95 22.31 16.24
CA ASN A 806 80.27 21.69 16.39
C ASN A 806 80.73 21.03 15.07
N PRO A 807 81.33 21.80 14.13
CA PRO A 807 81.71 21.30 12.81
C PRO A 807 82.81 20.22 12.81
N ASP A 808 83.47 19.98 13.95
CA ASP A 808 84.48 18.93 14.16
C ASP A 808 83.92 17.69 14.88
N ALA A 809 82.60 17.53 14.95
CA ALA A 809 81.95 16.46 15.74
C ALA A 809 82.21 15.03 15.22
N PHE A 810 82.68 14.86 13.98
CA PHE A 810 82.94 13.56 13.37
C PHE A 810 84.44 13.32 13.13
N PRO A 811 84.93 12.07 13.22
CA PRO A 811 86.36 11.76 13.19
C PRO A 811 87.06 12.24 11.91
N ALA A 812 88.28 12.78 12.08
CA ALA A 812 89.10 13.38 11.01
C ALA A 812 89.53 12.42 9.89
N GLU A 813 89.31 11.12 10.04
CA GLU A 813 89.57 10.10 9.00
C GLU A 813 88.58 10.17 7.82
N LEU A 814 87.50 10.95 7.97
CA LEU A 814 86.52 11.29 6.91
C LEU A 814 86.88 12.55 6.11
N LEU A 815 87.99 13.23 6.43
CA LEU A 815 88.49 14.43 5.72
C LEU A 815 89.51 14.04 4.63
N PRO A 816 89.64 14.80 3.52
CA PRO A 816 90.42 14.36 2.38
C PRO A 816 91.92 14.30 2.71
N LYS A 817 92.60 13.21 2.35
CA LYS A 817 94.07 13.21 2.18
C LYS A 817 94.39 14.11 0.98
N GLN A 818 95.18 15.17 1.19
CA GLN A 818 95.59 16.11 0.14
C GLN A 818 96.04 15.40 -1.15
N PRO A 819 95.74 15.94 -2.35
CA PRO A 819 96.15 15.33 -3.60
C PRO A 819 97.68 15.36 -3.72
N VAL A 820 98.30 14.18 -3.74
CA VAL A 820 99.72 14.04 -4.06
C VAL A 820 99.90 14.29 -5.56
N GLY A 821 100.44 15.47 -5.87
CA GLY A 821 101.40 15.73 -6.95
C GLY A 821 101.12 15.18 -8.35
N SER A 822 100.76 16.09 -9.25
CA SER A 822 100.91 15.95 -10.71
C SER A 822 102.30 15.42 -11.11
N VAL A 823 102.37 14.35 -11.90
CA VAL A 823 103.50 14.10 -12.82
C VAL A 823 102.95 13.58 -14.15
N ARG A 824 103.14 14.46 -15.15
CA ARG A 824 103.07 14.37 -16.63
C ARG A 824 102.68 13.08 -17.31
#